data_AF-A0A9W9VF34-F1
#
_entry.id   AF-A0A9W9VF34-F1
#
_cell.length_a   1.000
_cell.length_b   1.000
_cell.length_c   1.000
_cell.angle_alpha   90.00
_cell.angle_beta   90.00
_cell.angle_gamma   90.00
#
_symmetry.space_group_name_H-M   'P 1'
#
loop_
_entity.id
_entity.type
_entity.pdbx_description
1 polymer ?
#
loop_
_entity_poly.entity_id
_entity_poly.type
_entity_poly.pdbx_seq_one_letter_code
_entity_poly.pdbx_strand_id
1 'polypeptide(L)'
;MSFKGFQKSIVRAPQQLKVKFNIGEHTKDAVYTDAERRFDELEKETKKLHDESKKYFEAINGMLNHQIEFSKAIAELYKPISGRASDPDSFKFEGNPEGIQACEDYEAIVRELQESLAPELDMIESRVISPADQLLEVIKVIRKVAVKRDHKKLDYDRHRASLKKLQDKKDKSLKDEKALYKAENDVEQATQDYNYYNDLLKEELPKLFQLEAEFIRPLFQSFYYMQLNVFYTLHEKMQGMSISYFNLALDVEEAFEQKRGDVQERAEALLIVHFKTKGLGRANSKLGSLKASEAKAGRGRASSTASDQPPPPYSSPSPTGGSFSAAAKSKPAPPPPRAKPAHLSKPVETVVALYDYEAQAHGDLGFSAGDVIEIVTRTDNQNEWWTGRVDGREGQFPVQPCGYAGIKPMRRRTQFLSGLHPTDIIYSFSFMTADILCFIIQEVTMSGLVHLINARLAHGDQLISGDLWVDPKAGVFVPPPNPAPLASVIDLQDRIMAPGFLDLQINGAYGFDFSDDIAGNYAGLSYTERYRDVRRKLITTGTTSFLPTMTSQLPERYHQNLPFLGPSPSRDPFDGSESLGAHCEGPFFAHNRMGVHLPDAIHASGATSEPKRVFETYGSNNLVNSDNLSKRASLRSIPSRVRMITMAPERSGALDTIKRLSQAGIIMSIGHTAATYQQSRAGIDAGATMITHLYNQMNGHHHREPGPLGILGGAADLNLENETRILKQAGDGEDSNVNDRPYFGIIADGNHVHPASIRLAHLMHPNGLVSVTDALLLLGGEDGTIDWLTRRLTKKGVSVTLEGTDIIAGSCVTLLQCLNNFRRWTGVSIPVALQAVTSRPAAVLGLSHLKGALTAGADADFVVLREEFVTGQTTSGLVVDQVWKFGVKVYDQSGQ
;
A
#
# COMPACT_ATOMS: atom_id res chain seq x y z
N MET A 1 41.39 8.06 52.63
CA MET A 1 41.72 9.50 52.48
C MET A 1 42.99 9.81 53.29
N SER A 2 43.95 10.56 52.73
CA SER A 2 45.15 11.01 53.46
C SER A 2 44.76 12.05 54.54
N PHE A 3 45.45 12.04 55.69
CA PHE A 3 45.25 13.00 56.80
C PHE A 3 45.29 14.47 56.34
N LYS A 4 46.15 14.80 55.35
CA LYS A 4 46.22 16.13 54.73
C LYS A 4 44.96 16.48 53.90
N GLY A 5 44.29 15.49 53.33
CA GLY A 5 43.04 15.68 52.57
C GLY A 5 41.83 15.94 53.48
N PHE A 6 41.79 15.30 54.64
CA PHE A 6 40.76 15.53 55.67
C PHE A 6 40.86 16.95 56.24
N GLN A 7 42.07 17.39 56.58
CA GLN A 7 42.33 18.75 57.08
C GLN A 7 41.91 19.83 56.08
N LYS A 8 42.22 19.66 54.78
CA LYS A 8 41.81 20.60 53.73
C LYS A 8 40.28 20.60 53.49
N SER A 9 39.61 19.47 53.68
CA SER A 9 38.16 19.36 53.52
C SER A 9 37.41 20.10 54.64
N ILE A 10 37.89 19.99 55.89
CA ILE A 10 37.36 20.75 57.04
C ILE A 10 37.49 22.26 56.81
N VAL A 11 38.62 22.71 56.25
CA VAL A 11 38.87 24.14 55.99
C VAL A 11 38.00 24.69 54.85
N ARG A 12 37.53 23.86 53.92
CA ARG A 12 36.68 24.26 52.79
C ARG A 12 35.18 24.18 53.08
N ALA A 13 34.75 23.40 54.08
CA ALA A 13 33.34 23.19 54.42
C ALA A 13 32.52 24.49 54.66
N PRO A 14 33.04 25.53 55.36
CA PRO A 14 32.29 26.78 55.55
C PRO A 14 32.02 27.54 54.25
N GLN A 15 32.95 27.49 53.29
CA GLN A 15 32.80 28.16 52.00
C GLN A 15 31.86 27.38 51.07
N GLN A 16 31.90 26.04 51.11
CA GLN A 16 30.96 25.18 50.38
C GLN A 16 29.49 25.41 50.80
N LEU A 17 29.23 25.61 52.10
CA LEU A 17 27.90 25.99 52.59
C LEU A 17 27.46 27.35 52.04
N LYS A 18 28.34 28.35 52.05
CA LYS A 18 28.03 29.69 51.50
C LYS A 18 27.72 29.68 50.01
N VAL A 19 28.45 28.89 49.22
CA VAL A 19 28.17 28.68 47.79
C VAL A 19 26.78 28.07 47.58
N LYS A 20 26.42 27.03 48.36
CA LYS A 20 25.10 26.37 48.28
C LYS A 20 23.92 27.30 48.60
N PHE A 21 24.09 28.24 49.52
CA PHE A 21 23.06 29.22 49.87
C PHE A 21 23.17 30.54 49.08
N ASN A 22 24.05 30.60 48.08
CA ASN A 22 24.31 31.79 47.26
C ASN A 22 24.66 33.06 48.08
N ILE A 23 25.37 32.87 49.19
CA ILE A 23 25.77 33.94 50.12
C ILE A 23 27.20 34.37 49.79
N GLY A 24 27.41 35.62 49.36
CA GLY A 24 28.72 36.22 49.07
C GLY A 24 29.08 36.31 47.58
N GLU A 25 30.25 36.89 47.27
CA GLU A 25 30.81 36.96 45.91
C GLU A 25 31.43 35.61 45.53
N HIS A 26 30.98 35.04 44.41
CA HIS A 26 31.44 33.75 43.89
C HIS A 26 31.92 33.89 42.45
N THR A 27 33.05 33.27 42.12
CA THR A 27 33.56 33.30 40.74
C THR A 27 32.62 32.51 39.82
N LYS A 28 32.19 33.11 38.70
CA LYS A 28 31.38 32.45 37.67
C LYS A 28 32.12 32.51 36.34
N ASP A 29 32.13 31.39 35.62
CA ASP A 29 32.82 31.26 34.34
C ASP A 29 31.86 30.59 33.35
N ALA A 30 31.18 31.41 32.55
CA ALA A 30 30.12 30.94 31.68
C ALA A 30 30.61 29.93 30.63
N VAL A 31 31.85 30.11 30.14
CA VAL A 31 32.46 29.22 29.14
C VAL A 31 32.73 27.85 29.74
N TYR A 32 33.32 27.81 30.94
CA TYR A 32 33.53 26.54 31.63
C TYR A 32 32.20 25.88 32.05
N THR A 33 31.22 26.67 32.50
CA THR A 33 29.91 26.12 32.90
C THR A 33 29.17 25.43 31.74
N ASP A 34 29.25 25.96 30.51
CA ASP A 34 28.70 25.25 29.36
C ASP A 34 29.51 23.99 29.01
N ALA A 35 30.84 24.07 29.04
CA ALA A 35 31.69 22.91 28.81
C ALA A 35 31.48 21.79 29.84
N GLU A 36 31.28 22.14 31.11
CA GLU A 36 30.96 21.23 32.21
C GLU A 36 29.60 20.56 32.02
N ARG A 37 28.56 21.32 31.63
CA ARG A 37 27.25 20.76 31.30
C ARG A 37 27.35 19.72 30.18
N ARG A 38 28.06 20.05 29.09
CA ARG A 38 28.27 19.13 27.97
C ARG A 38 29.06 17.90 28.38
N PHE A 39 30.06 18.06 29.25
CA PHE A 39 30.83 16.95 29.79
C PHE A 39 29.98 16.03 30.69
N ASP A 40 29.07 16.58 31.50
CA ASP A 40 28.12 15.81 32.30
C ASP A 40 27.13 15.01 31.43
N GLU A 41 26.66 15.59 30.33
CA GLU A 41 25.83 14.91 29.33
C GLU A 41 26.60 13.75 28.67
N LEU A 42 27.84 13.99 28.24
CA LEU A 42 28.73 12.96 27.68
C LEU A 42 28.95 11.79 28.68
N GLU A 43 29.26 12.07 29.95
CA GLU A 43 29.44 11.03 30.96
C GLU A 43 28.17 10.19 31.14
N LYS A 44 27.02 10.86 31.24
CA LYS A 44 25.74 10.20 31.44
C LYS A 44 25.37 9.30 30.25
N GLU A 45 25.47 9.81 29.03
CA GLU A 45 25.06 9.05 27.84
C GLU A 45 26.06 7.94 27.49
N THR A 46 27.37 8.14 27.73
CA THR A 46 28.38 7.07 27.60
C THR A 46 28.11 5.93 28.57
N LYS A 47 27.79 6.25 29.83
CA LYS A 47 27.44 5.24 30.83
C LYS A 47 26.17 4.48 30.42
N LYS A 48 25.17 5.20 29.91
CA LYS A 48 23.94 4.59 29.42
C LYS A 48 24.19 3.67 28.23
N LEU A 49 25.02 4.08 27.27
CA LEU A 49 25.41 3.25 26.13
C LEU A 49 26.07 1.94 26.59
N HIS A 50 27.01 2.02 27.53
CA HIS A 50 27.63 0.84 28.15
C HIS A 50 26.57 -0.05 28.82
N ASP A 51 25.76 0.51 29.72
CA ASP A 51 24.81 -0.25 30.54
C ASP A 51 23.73 -0.93 29.68
N GLU A 52 23.20 -0.25 28.66
CA GLU A 52 22.19 -0.81 27.76
C GLU A 52 22.79 -1.86 26.81
N SER A 53 24.03 -1.67 26.32
CA SER A 53 24.71 -2.68 25.48
C SER A 53 24.98 -3.97 26.26
N LYS A 54 25.38 -3.84 27.52
CA LYS A 54 25.59 -4.97 28.42
C LYS A 54 24.30 -5.71 28.74
N LYS A 55 23.22 -4.98 29.06
CA LYS A 55 21.89 -5.58 29.27
C LYS A 55 21.40 -6.34 28.04
N TYR A 56 21.63 -5.81 26.85
CA TYR A 56 21.25 -6.49 25.60
C TYR A 56 21.99 -7.82 25.44
N PHE A 57 23.31 -7.82 25.63
CA PHE A 57 24.14 -9.03 25.63
C PHE A 57 23.66 -10.06 26.67
N GLU A 58 23.42 -9.63 27.91
CA GLU A 58 22.94 -10.50 29.00
C GLU A 58 21.53 -11.04 28.72
N ALA A 59 20.65 -10.24 28.10
CA ALA A 59 19.28 -10.63 27.79
C ALA A 59 19.21 -11.75 26.75
N ILE A 60 20.08 -11.73 25.73
CA ILE A 60 20.12 -12.80 24.72
C ILE A 60 20.55 -14.12 25.35
N ASN A 61 21.64 -14.10 26.12
CA ASN A 61 22.11 -15.28 26.85
C ASN A 61 21.05 -15.77 27.86
N GLY A 62 20.41 -14.84 28.57
CA GLY A 62 19.33 -15.12 29.51
C GLY A 62 18.14 -15.81 28.83
N MET A 63 17.68 -15.28 27.70
CA MET A 63 16.58 -15.85 26.92
C MET A 63 16.83 -17.32 26.56
N LEU A 64 18.00 -17.63 25.98
CA LEU A 64 18.36 -18.98 25.56
C LEU A 64 18.48 -19.94 26.76
N ASN A 65 19.08 -19.47 27.87
CA ASN A 65 19.13 -20.25 29.10
C ASN A 65 17.75 -20.53 29.69
N HIS A 66 16.85 -19.53 29.69
CA HIS A 66 15.48 -19.70 30.16
C HIS A 66 14.68 -20.68 29.29
N GLN A 67 14.93 -20.72 27.98
CA GLN A 67 14.33 -21.72 27.09
C GLN A 67 14.79 -23.14 27.44
N ILE A 68 16.09 -23.33 27.72
CA ILE A 68 16.63 -24.63 28.16
C ILE A 68 15.99 -25.06 29.48
N GLU A 69 15.97 -24.17 30.49
CA GLU A 69 15.40 -24.49 31.80
C GLU A 69 13.88 -24.75 31.73
N PHE A 70 13.16 -24.05 30.86
CA PHE A 70 11.76 -24.34 30.58
C PHE A 70 11.59 -25.76 30.02
N SER A 71 12.42 -26.16 29.04
CA SER A 71 12.39 -27.51 28.47
C SER A 71 12.65 -28.59 29.52
N LYS A 72 13.65 -28.38 30.38
CA LYS A 72 13.98 -29.30 31.49
C LYS A 72 12.83 -29.43 32.48
N ALA A 73 12.17 -28.33 32.84
CA ALA A 73 11.02 -28.37 33.74
C ALA A 73 9.88 -29.21 33.15
N ILE A 74 9.61 -29.09 31.84
CA ILE A 74 8.62 -29.92 31.14
C ILE A 74 9.07 -31.40 31.10
N ALA A 75 10.34 -31.68 30.81
CA ALA A 75 10.87 -33.04 30.79
C ALA A 75 10.73 -33.73 32.16
N GLU A 76 10.99 -33.03 33.27
CA GLU A 76 10.76 -33.55 34.62
C GLU A 76 9.29 -33.86 34.89
N LEU A 77 8.35 -33.05 34.39
CA LEU A 77 6.91 -33.31 34.51
C LEU A 77 6.47 -34.55 33.71
N TYR A 78 7.19 -34.90 32.64
CA TYR A 78 6.91 -36.08 31.82
C TYR A 78 7.56 -37.37 32.34
N LYS A 79 8.45 -37.30 33.33
CA LYS A 79 9.03 -38.49 33.96
C LYS A 79 7.97 -39.24 34.78
N PRO A 80 8.01 -40.57 34.78
CA PRO A 80 7.08 -41.37 35.57
C PRO A 80 7.27 -41.09 37.06
N ILE A 81 6.19 -40.77 37.76
CA ILE A 81 6.19 -40.62 39.22
C ILE A 81 6.17 -42.04 39.81
N SER A 82 7.16 -42.39 40.63
CA SER A 82 7.25 -43.73 41.24
C SER A 82 6.13 -43.97 42.25
N GLY A 83 5.03 -44.58 41.82
CA GLY A 83 3.85 -44.92 42.62
C GLY A 83 3.89 -46.27 43.34
N ARG A 84 5.03 -46.99 43.40
CA ARG A 84 5.10 -48.37 43.93
C ARG A 84 4.61 -48.56 45.37
N ALA A 85 4.58 -47.51 46.19
CA ALA A 85 4.03 -47.58 47.55
C ALA A 85 2.51 -47.35 47.62
N SER A 86 1.93 -46.75 46.58
CA SER A 86 0.53 -46.32 46.50
C SER A 86 -0.32 -47.15 45.54
N ASP A 87 0.30 -47.84 44.57
CA ASP A 87 -0.34 -48.80 43.67
C ASP A 87 0.60 -49.99 43.39
N PRO A 88 0.48 -51.10 44.15
CA PRO A 88 1.39 -52.24 44.06
C PRO A 88 1.30 -53.05 42.76
N ASP A 89 0.18 -52.96 42.03
CA ASP A 89 -0.12 -53.79 40.86
C ASP A 89 -0.04 -53.02 39.52
N SER A 90 0.40 -51.76 39.54
CA SER A 90 0.57 -50.97 38.31
C SER A 90 1.81 -51.42 37.53
N PHE A 91 1.57 -52.21 36.48
CA PHE A 91 2.56 -52.55 35.45
C PHE A 91 2.60 -51.54 34.29
N LYS A 92 1.92 -50.39 34.40
CA LYS A 92 1.84 -49.38 33.34
C LYS A 92 2.86 -48.28 33.57
N PHE A 93 3.68 -48.03 32.56
CA PHE A 93 4.69 -46.97 32.57
C PHE A 93 3.99 -45.62 32.32
N GLU A 94 3.69 -44.87 33.38
CA GLU A 94 2.97 -43.58 33.34
C GLU A 94 3.87 -42.39 32.98
N GLY A 95 4.81 -42.57 32.04
CA GLY A 95 5.68 -41.49 31.53
C GLY A 95 5.30 -41.07 30.12
N ASN A 96 5.81 -39.93 29.66
CA ASN A 96 5.70 -39.49 28.27
C ASN A 96 7.08 -39.48 27.59
N PRO A 97 7.56 -40.65 27.10
CA PRO A 97 8.91 -40.76 26.51
C PRO A 97 9.07 -39.91 25.25
N GLU A 98 8.01 -39.76 24.45
CA GLU A 98 8.01 -38.92 23.23
C GLU A 98 8.13 -37.43 23.58
N GLY A 99 7.45 -36.99 24.64
CA GLY A 99 7.56 -35.63 25.16
C GLY A 99 8.92 -35.33 25.80
N ILE A 100 9.54 -36.31 26.46
CA ILE A 100 10.91 -36.18 26.99
C ILE A 100 11.91 -36.05 25.84
N GLN A 101 11.82 -36.91 24.82
CA GLN A 101 12.68 -36.82 23.64
C GLN A 101 12.51 -35.47 22.94
N ALA A 102 11.29 -34.95 22.83
CA ALA A 102 11.03 -33.63 22.26
C ALA A 102 11.68 -32.49 23.05
N CYS A 103 11.69 -32.58 24.39
CA CYS A 103 12.38 -31.63 25.26
C CYS A 103 13.91 -31.70 25.08
N GLU A 104 14.47 -32.91 24.93
CA GLU A 104 15.90 -33.13 24.68
C GLU A 104 16.32 -32.60 23.30
N ASP A 105 15.52 -32.86 22.26
CA ASP A 105 15.74 -32.34 20.91
C ASP A 105 15.68 -30.80 20.89
N TYR A 106 14.69 -30.22 21.59
CA TYR A 106 14.59 -28.76 21.76
C TYR A 106 15.81 -28.18 22.50
N GLU A 107 16.25 -28.81 23.59
CA GLU A 107 17.44 -28.39 24.32
C GLU A 107 18.69 -28.42 23.42
N ALA A 108 18.88 -29.48 22.63
CA ALA A 108 20.00 -29.60 21.69
C ALA A 108 20.03 -28.46 20.66
N ILE A 109 18.88 -28.12 20.08
CA ILE A 109 18.74 -27.03 19.11
C ILE A 109 19.08 -25.67 19.76
N VAL A 110 18.56 -25.41 20.97
CA VAL A 110 18.83 -24.15 21.67
C VAL A 110 20.31 -24.07 22.09
N ARG A 111 20.96 -25.19 22.42
CA ARG A 111 22.41 -25.23 22.70
C ARG A 111 23.26 -24.98 21.45
N GLU A 112 22.92 -25.58 20.32
CA GLU A 112 23.58 -25.30 19.05
C GLU A 112 23.41 -23.81 18.65
N LEU A 113 22.24 -23.24 18.94
CA LEU A 113 21.98 -21.82 18.74
C LEU A 113 22.83 -20.93 19.67
N GLN A 114 23.02 -21.32 20.94
CA GLN A 114 23.96 -20.64 21.84
C GLN A 114 25.39 -20.66 21.29
N GLU A 115 25.86 -21.80 20.80
CA GLU A 115 27.19 -21.94 20.20
C GLU A 115 27.34 -21.11 18.92
N SER A 116 26.29 -21.08 18.09
CA SER A 116 26.27 -20.30 16.86
C SER A 116 26.28 -18.79 17.10
N LEU A 117 25.64 -18.33 18.18
CA LEU A 117 25.56 -16.91 18.54
C LEU A 117 26.75 -16.41 19.36
N ALA A 118 27.49 -17.32 20.04
CA ALA A 118 28.66 -16.98 20.84
C ALA A 118 29.66 -16.03 20.14
N PRO A 119 30.12 -16.27 18.89
CA PRO A 119 31.06 -15.35 18.25
C PRO A 119 30.48 -13.96 17.98
N GLU A 120 29.17 -13.85 17.69
CA GLU A 120 28.51 -12.55 17.49
C GLU A 120 28.37 -11.78 18.82
N LEU A 121 28.07 -12.49 19.90
CA LEU A 121 27.99 -11.93 21.26
C LEU A 121 29.38 -11.46 21.75
N ASP A 122 30.43 -12.24 21.50
CA ASP A 122 31.82 -11.85 21.81
C ASP A 122 32.25 -10.60 21.04
N MET A 123 31.75 -10.42 19.81
CA MET A 123 31.98 -9.19 19.05
C MET A 123 31.27 -7.98 19.69
N ILE A 124 30.09 -8.13 20.28
CA ILE A 124 29.41 -7.04 21.02
C ILE A 124 30.25 -6.62 22.23
N GLU A 125 30.77 -7.60 22.97
CA GLU A 125 31.63 -7.33 24.12
C GLU A 125 32.93 -6.61 23.70
N SER A 126 33.63 -7.14 22.70
CA SER A 126 34.93 -6.61 22.26
C SER A 126 34.85 -5.30 21.47
N ARG A 127 33.77 -5.06 20.71
CA ARG A 127 33.65 -3.89 19.82
C ARG A 127 32.74 -2.79 20.32
N VAL A 128 31.93 -3.02 21.35
CA VAL A 128 31.00 -2.02 21.89
C VAL A 128 31.21 -1.82 23.39
N ILE A 129 31.16 -2.87 24.19
CA ILE A 129 31.27 -2.76 25.66
C ILE A 129 32.68 -2.33 26.07
N SER A 130 33.72 -3.03 25.61
CA SER A 130 35.10 -2.71 25.99
C SER A 130 35.56 -1.31 25.55
N PRO A 131 35.25 -0.83 24.32
CA PRO A 131 35.55 0.56 23.96
C PRO A 131 34.79 1.58 24.81
N ALA A 132 33.52 1.32 25.16
CA ALA A 132 32.76 2.20 26.06
C ALA A 132 33.39 2.27 27.46
N ASP A 133 33.89 1.15 27.99
CA ASP A 133 34.64 1.11 29.26
C ASP A 133 35.92 1.95 29.22
N GLN A 134 36.67 1.87 28.11
CA GLN A 134 37.87 2.68 27.92
C GLN A 134 37.55 4.18 27.94
N LEU A 135 36.46 4.59 27.29
CA LEU A 135 36.00 5.98 27.31
C LEU A 135 35.56 6.41 28.72
N LEU A 136 34.88 5.55 29.47
CA LEU A 136 34.50 5.82 30.86
C LEU A 136 35.72 6.02 31.78
N GLU A 137 36.80 5.28 31.58
CA GLU A 137 38.04 5.50 32.35
C GLU A 137 38.72 6.84 31.99
N VAL A 138 38.67 7.28 30.72
CA VAL A 138 39.12 8.63 30.32
C VAL A 138 38.27 9.71 30.99
N ILE A 139 36.94 9.57 30.95
CA ILE A 139 35.98 10.49 31.58
C ILE A 139 36.27 10.60 33.09
N LYS A 140 36.54 9.49 33.76
CA LYS A 140 36.87 9.45 35.19
C LYS A 140 38.18 10.19 35.52
N VAL A 141 39.17 10.18 34.63
CA VAL A 141 40.39 10.99 34.80
C VAL A 141 40.07 12.48 34.69
N ILE A 142 39.29 12.88 33.69
CA ILE A 142 38.89 14.28 33.47
C ILE A 142 38.03 14.79 34.64
N ARG A 143 37.11 13.97 35.14
CA ARG A 143 36.29 14.28 36.33
C ARG A 143 37.15 14.59 37.56
N LYS A 144 38.27 13.88 37.75
CA LYS A 144 39.22 14.19 38.84
C LYS A 144 39.89 15.56 38.65
N VAL A 145 40.12 16.00 37.41
CA VAL A 145 40.68 17.33 37.10
C VAL A 145 39.64 18.42 37.36
N ALA A 146 38.38 18.22 36.94
CA ALA A 146 37.27 19.13 37.25
C ALA A 146 37.07 19.31 38.77
N VAL A 147 37.09 18.22 39.54
CA VAL A 147 37.02 18.28 41.02
C VAL A 147 38.21 19.04 41.62
N LYS A 148 39.42 18.90 41.06
CA LYS A 148 40.58 19.70 41.48
C LYS A 148 40.37 21.18 41.18
N ARG A 149 39.85 21.51 39.99
CA ARG A 149 39.52 22.88 39.59
C ARG A 149 38.55 23.51 40.59
N ASP A 150 37.48 22.81 40.97
CA ASP A 150 36.49 23.33 41.93
C ASP A 150 37.07 23.52 43.33
N HIS A 151 37.95 22.61 43.77
CA HIS A 151 38.70 22.79 45.00
C HIS A 151 39.60 24.04 44.97
N LYS A 152 40.26 24.31 43.83
CA LYS A 152 41.10 25.50 43.67
C LYS A 152 40.28 26.78 43.57
N LYS A 153 39.12 26.73 42.92
CA LYS A 153 38.14 27.82 42.90
C LYS A 153 37.68 28.19 44.30
N LEU A 154 37.32 27.20 45.13
CA LEU A 154 36.94 27.42 46.52
C LEU A 154 38.06 28.03 47.37
N ASP A 155 39.30 27.59 47.14
CA ASP A 155 40.47 28.19 47.82
C ASP A 155 40.68 29.64 47.35
N TYR A 156 40.59 29.92 46.05
CA TYR A 156 40.67 31.26 45.47
C TYR A 156 39.60 32.22 46.04
N ASP A 157 38.32 31.82 46.02
CA ASP A 157 37.22 32.62 46.56
C ASP A 157 37.41 32.89 48.07
N ARG A 158 37.91 31.90 48.84
CA ARG A 158 38.21 32.05 50.27
C ARG A 158 39.36 33.04 50.51
N HIS A 159 40.46 32.92 49.78
CA HIS A 159 41.61 33.81 49.94
C HIS A 159 41.26 35.24 49.50
N ARG A 160 40.50 35.40 48.40
CA ARG A 160 39.99 36.70 47.94
C ARG A 160 39.07 37.37 48.98
N ALA A 161 38.16 36.62 49.58
CA ALA A 161 37.30 37.12 50.65
C ALA A 161 38.10 37.53 51.91
N SER A 162 39.17 36.79 52.23
CA SER A 162 40.06 37.09 53.36
C SER A 162 40.88 38.35 53.11
N LEU A 163 41.41 38.53 51.89
CA LEU A 163 42.13 39.73 51.46
C LEU A 163 41.21 40.96 51.51
N LYS A 164 40.01 40.87 50.92
CA LYS A 164 39.01 41.95 50.93
C LYS A 164 38.67 42.40 52.35
N LYS A 165 38.46 41.45 53.27
CA LYS A 165 38.20 41.74 54.69
C LYS A 165 39.35 42.48 55.38
N LEU A 166 40.60 42.21 55.01
CA LEU A 166 41.77 42.91 55.55
C LEU A 166 42.00 44.27 54.88
N GLN A 167 41.66 44.40 53.59
CA GLN A 167 41.70 45.66 52.85
C GLN A 167 40.68 46.68 53.38
N ASP A 168 39.47 46.23 53.70
CA ASP A 168 38.34 47.04 54.18
C ASP A 168 38.47 47.52 55.64
N LYS A 169 39.50 47.09 56.38
CA LYS A 169 39.77 47.60 57.74
C LYS A 169 40.31 49.04 57.67
N LYS A 170 39.65 49.98 58.37
CA LYS A 170 40.01 51.41 58.40
C LYS A 170 41.29 51.71 59.20
N ASP A 171 41.52 51.02 60.32
CA ASP A 171 42.71 51.17 61.16
C ASP A 171 43.57 49.88 61.11
N LYS A 172 44.77 49.97 60.53
CA LYS A 172 45.65 48.81 60.29
C LYS A 172 46.85 48.83 61.24
N SER A 173 47.02 47.77 62.03
CA SER A 173 48.23 47.54 62.84
C SER A 173 49.38 47.00 61.97
N LEU A 174 50.64 47.13 62.40
CA LEU A 174 51.80 46.43 61.80
C LEU A 174 51.57 44.91 61.66
N LYS A 175 50.78 44.30 62.55
CA LYS A 175 50.38 42.89 62.46
C LYS A 175 49.36 42.66 61.33
N ASP A 176 48.47 43.60 61.08
CA ASP A 176 47.51 43.56 59.97
C ASP A 176 48.21 43.78 58.62
N GLU A 177 49.23 44.63 58.54
CA GLU A 177 50.04 44.82 57.32
C GLU A 177 50.81 43.55 56.93
N LYS A 178 51.43 42.87 57.90
CA LYS A 178 52.08 41.56 57.66
C LYS A 178 51.07 40.48 57.24
N ALA A 179 49.86 40.52 57.79
CA ALA A 179 48.78 39.61 57.40
C ALA A 179 48.21 39.95 56.01
N LEU A 180 48.19 41.23 55.62
CA LEU A 180 47.78 41.70 54.30
C LEU A 180 48.75 41.21 53.22
N TYR A 181 50.05 41.40 53.40
CA TYR A 181 51.07 40.89 52.47
C TYR A 181 51.01 39.37 52.29
N LYS A 182 50.76 38.63 53.38
CA LYS A 182 50.55 37.18 53.32
C LYS A 182 49.27 36.83 52.55
N ALA A 183 48.17 37.53 52.79
CA ALA A 183 46.91 37.31 52.09
C ALA A 183 47.00 37.65 50.60
N GLU A 184 47.79 38.65 50.22
CA GLU A 184 48.09 39.00 48.82
C GLU A 184 48.82 37.86 48.11
N ASN A 185 49.93 37.35 48.70
CA ASN A 185 50.66 36.21 48.15
C ASN A 185 49.78 34.94 48.08
N ASP A 186 48.95 34.69 49.10
CA ASP A 186 48.04 33.54 49.10
C ASP A 186 46.97 33.65 47.99
N VAL A 187 46.48 34.88 47.69
CA VAL A 187 45.55 35.13 46.57
C VAL A 187 46.26 34.96 45.22
N GLU A 188 47.48 35.47 45.07
CA GLU A 188 48.26 35.33 43.83
C GLU A 188 48.50 33.85 43.50
N GLN A 189 48.99 33.07 44.48
CA GLN A 189 49.19 31.64 44.30
C GLN A 189 47.87 30.90 44.02
N ALA A 190 46.79 31.23 44.72
CA ALA A 190 45.48 30.61 44.48
C ALA A 190 44.90 30.99 43.10
N THR A 191 45.21 32.18 42.58
CA THR A 191 44.83 32.64 41.24
C THR A 191 45.54 31.83 40.16
N GLN A 192 46.86 31.68 40.28
CA GLN A 192 47.65 30.87 39.35
C GLN A 192 47.19 29.41 39.35
N ASP A 193 46.98 28.83 40.53
CA ASP A 193 46.49 27.45 40.68
C ASP A 193 45.09 27.26 40.08
N TYR A 194 44.18 28.21 40.27
CA TYR A 194 42.82 28.15 39.72
C TYR A 194 42.84 28.29 38.19
N ASN A 195 43.52 29.31 37.67
CA ASN A 195 43.59 29.58 36.23
C ASN A 195 44.21 28.41 35.48
N TYR A 196 45.29 27.79 36.01
CA TYR A 196 45.91 26.62 35.40
C TYR A 196 44.89 25.50 35.09
N TYR A 197 44.08 25.09 36.07
CA TYR A 197 43.09 24.03 35.84
C TYR A 197 41.86 24.51 35.06
N ASN A 198 41.47 25.77 35.22
CA ASN A 198 40.31 26.35 34.55
C ASN A 198 40.55 26.49 33.04
N ASP A 199 41.72 26.98 32.65
CA ASP A 199 42.09 27.19 31.26
C ASP A 199 42.43 25.86 30.59
N LEU A 200 43.12 24.94 31.28
CA LEU A 200 43.35 23.57 30.80
C LEU A 200 42.03 22.88 30.41
N LEU A 201 40.99 22.96 31.25
CA LEU A 201 39.69 22.33 30.93
C LEU A 201 38.96 23.05 29.80
N LYS A 202 39.06 24.37 29.69
CA LYS A 202 38.48 25.14 28.57
C LYS A 202 39.13 24.82 27.23
N GLU A 203 40.43 24.55 27.21
CA GLU A 203 41.17 24.24 25.99
C GLU A 203 40.99 22.78 25.57
N GLU A 204 40.97 21.84 26.52
CA GLU A 204 40.97 20.40 26.22
C GLU A 204 39.56 19.80 26.07
N LEU A 205 38.55 20.26 26.81
CA LEU A 205 37.19 19.71 26.70
C LEU A 205 36.58 19.86 25.29
N PRO A 206 36.73 20.99 24.57
CA PRO A 206 36.24 21.10 23.20
C PRO A 206 36.86 20.08 22.24
N LYS A 207 38.15 19.74 22.42
CA LYS A 207 38.84 18.72 21.63
C LYS A 207 38.27 17.34 21.90
N LEU A 208 37.98 17.02 23.16
CA LEU A 208 37.31 15.79 23.55
C LEU A 208 35.96 15.63 22.84
N PHE A 209 35.14 16.69 22.80
CA PHE A 209 33.82 16.63 22.15
C PHE A 209 33.89 16.41 20.63
N GLN A 210 34.96 16.86 19.97
CA GLN A 210 35.16 16.58 18.54
C GLN A 210 35.53 15.10 18.32
N LEU A 211 36.44 14.58 19.14
CA LEU A 211 36.88 13.19 19.08
C LEU A 211 35.77 12.20 19.48
N GLU A 212 34.89 12.58 20.40
CA GLU A 212 33.70 11.81 20.80
C GLU A 212 32.85 11.42 19.58
N ALA A 213 32.55 12.37 18.70
CA ALA A 213 31.70 12.14 17.54
C ALA A 213 32.32 11.18 16.52
N GLU A 214 33.66 11.09 16.49
CA GLU A 214 34.40 10.13 15.66
C GLU A 214 34.49 8.76 16.33
N PHE A 215 34.55 8.72 17.65
CA PHE A 215 34.60 7.49 18.44
C PHE A 215 33.26 6.75 18.50
N ILE A 216 32.14 7.48 18.67
CA ILE A 216 30.80 6.87 18.84
C ILE A 216 30.26 6.29 17.52
N ARG A 217 30.57 6.90 16.37
CA ARG A 217 30.03 6.49 15.07
C ARG A 217 30.29 5.01 14.74
N PRO A 218 31.54 4.49 14.85
CA PRO A 218 31.82 3.08 14.63
C PRO A 218 31.13 2.15 15.63
N LEU A 219 30.89 2.58 16.87
CA LEU A 219 30.25 1.74 17.89
C LEU A 219 28.78 1.48 17.53
N PHE A 220 28.04 2.52 17.16
CA PHE A 220 26.64 2.38 16.78
C PHE A 220 26.46 1.53 15.51
N GLN A 221 27.31 1.77 14.51
CA GLN A 221 27.29 0.99 13.27
C GLN A 221 27.65 -0.48 13.55
N SER A 222 28.67 -0.75 14.37
CA SER A 222 29.05 -2.11 14.73
C SER A 222 27.92 -2.81 15.49
N PHE A 223 27.32 -2.12 16.47
CA PHE A 223 26.19 -2.65 17.23
C PHE A 223 25.02 -3.03 16.32
N TYR A 224 24.63 -2.15 15.38
CA TYR A 224 23.57 -2.43 14.41
C TYR A 224 23.83 -3.70 13.59
N TYR A 225 25.03 -3.86 13.03
CA TYR A 225 25.36 -5.05 12.24
C TYR A 225 25.35 -6.33 13.07
N MET A 226 25.87 -6.29 14.29
CA MET A 226 25.87 -7.46 15.17
C MET A 226 24.45 -7.82 15.61
N GLN A 227 23.59 -6.84 15.90
CA GLN A 227 22.17 -7.10 16.16
C GLN A 227 21.51 -7.79 14.97
N LEU A 228 21.78 -7.32 13.75
CA LEU A 228 21.23 -7.89 12.53
C LEU A 228 21.65 -9.37 12.37
N ASN A 229 22.93 -9.69 12.61
CA ASN A 229 23.44 -11.07 12.56
C ASN A 229 22.80 -11.96 13.63
N VAL A 230 22.67 -11.46 14.86
CA VAL A 230 21.98 -12.17 15.95
C VAL A 230 20.54 -12.49 15.54
N PHE A 231 19.80 -11.51 15.01
CA PHE A 231 18.42 -11.72 14.56
C PHE A 231 18.31 -12.72 13.42
N TYR A 232 19.20 -12.67 12.42
CA TYR A 232 19.17 -13.62 11.32
C TYR A 232 19.51 -15.03 11.77
N THR A 233 20.52 -15.19 12.62
CA THR A 233 20.92 -16.50 13.15
C THR A 233 19.81 -17.11 14.01
N LEU A 234 19.17 -16.29 14.87
CA LEU A 234 17.99 -16.69 15.63
C LEU A 234 16.85 -17.13 14.72
N HIS A 235 16.51 -16.32 13.72
CA HIS A 235 15.42 -16.61 12.80
C HIS A 235 15.66 -17.89 12.00
N GLU A 236 16.84 -18.03 11.37
CA GLU A 236 17.19 -19.19 10.55
C GLU A 236 17.13 -20.49 11.35
N LYS A 237 17.76 -20.52 12.53
CA LYS A 237 17.82 -21.72 13.38
C LYS A 237 16.45 -22.05 13.99
N MET A 238 15.69 -21.06 14.43
CA MET A 238 14.35 -21.29 14.99
C MET A 238 13.33 -21.69 13.92
N GLN A 239 13.44 -21.17 12.69
CA GLN A 239 12.59 -21.57 11.57
C GLN A 239 12.87 -23.02 11.11
N GLY A 240 14.13 -23.45 11.20
CA GLY A 240 14.54 -24.83 10.93
C GLY A 240 14.17 -25.84 12.02
N MET A 241 13.58 -25.39 13.14
CA MET A 241 13.23 -26.27 14.27
C MET A 241 12.08 -27.21 13.87
N SER A 242 12.43 -28.45 13.54
CA SER A 242 11.49 -29.52 13.19
C SER A 242 11.53 -30.61 14.25
N ILE A 243 10.78 -30.42 15.34
CA ILE A 243 10.60 -31.45 16.38
C ILE A 243 9.29 -32.16 16.09
N SER A 244 9.37 -33.44 15.70
CA SER A 244 8.22 -34.25 15.23
C SER A 244 7.06 -34.33 16.23
N TYR A 245 7.32 -34.09 17.51
CA TYR A 245 6.31 -34.05 18.59
C TYR A 245 5.41 -32.80 18.55
N PHE A 246 5.89 -31.70 17.96
CA PHE A 246 5.13 -30.47 17.78
C PHE A 246 4.43 -30.45 16.42
N ASN A 247 3.10 -30.32 16.44
CA ASN A 247 2.34 -30.09 15.23
C ASN A 247 2.22 -28.58 15.00
N LEU A 248 3.16 -28.04 14.22
CA LEU A 248 3.22 -26.61 13.89
C LEU A 248 2.26 -26.20 12.76
N ALA A 249 1.43 -27.14 12.26
CA ALA A 249 0.47 -26.89 11.18
C ALA A 249 -0.93 -26.49 11.68
N LEU A 250 -1.19 -26.61 13.00
CA LEU A 250 -2.43 -26.22 13.64
C LEU A 250 -2.25 -24.88 14.37
N ASP A 251 -3.32 -24.10 14.48
CA ASP A 251 -3.33 -22.89 15.32
C ASP A 251 -3.00 -23.28 16.78
N VAL A 252 -2.26 -22.43 17.50
CA VAL A 252 -1.76 -22.78 18.85
C VAL A 252 -2.92 -22.98 19.84
N GLU A 253 -3.97 -22.18 19.75
CA GLU A 253 -5.15 -22.32 20.62
C GLU A 253 -5.97 -23.54 20.23
N GLU A 254 -6.14 -23.77 18.92
CA GLU A 254 -6.88 -24.93 18.41
C GLU A 254 -6.14 -26.25 18.72
N ALA A 255 -4.83 -26.30 18.52
CA ALA A 255 -3.98 -27.43 18.87
C ALA A 255 -3.96 -27.67 20.39
N PHE A 256 -3.94 -26.60 21.19
CA PHE A 256 -4.02 -26.70 22.65
C PHE A 256 -5.38 -27.26 23.08
N GLU A 257 -6.49 -26.73 22.57
CA GLU A 257 -7.84 -27.20 22.89
C GLU A 257 -8.06 -28.65 22.43
N GLN A 258 -7.59 -28.98 21.23
CA GLN A 258 -7.66 -30.34 20.70
C GLN A 258 -6.83 -31.32 21.53
N LYS A 259 -5.61 -30.97 21.92
CA LYS A 259 -4.77 -31.82 22.79
C LYS A 259 -5.25 -31.85 24.23
N ARG A 260 -5.86 -30.76 24.71
CA ARG A 260 -6.48 -30.67 26.04
C ARG A 260 -7.70 -31.58 26.14
N GLY A 261 -8.49 -31.69 25.09
CA GLY A 261 -9.64 -32.62 25.03
C GLY A 261 -10.53 -32.52 26.27
N ASP A 262 -10.83 -33.66 26.89
CA ASP A 262 -11.62 -33.77 28.12
C ASP A 262 -10.77 -33.73 29.41
N VAL A 263 -9.46 -33.45 29.31
CA VAL A 263 -8.53 -33.49 30.46
C VAL A 263 -8.95 -32.51 31.55
N GLN A 264 -9.47 -31.34 31.19
CA GLN A 264 -9.97 -30.37 32.16
C GLN A 264 -11.18 -30.92 32.92
N GLU A 265 -12.19 -31.46 32.22
CA GLU A 265 -13.39 -32.03 32.84
C GLU A 265 -13.03 -33.23 33.73
N ARG A 266 -12.09 -34.07 33.29
CA ARG A 266 -11.60 -35.22 34.05
C ARG A 266 -10.79 -34.81 35.28
N ALA A 267 -9.97 -33.76 35.17
CA ALA A 267 -9.24 -33.20 36.31
C ALA A 267 -10.21 -32.56 37.32
N GLU A 268 -11.23 -31.84 36.84
CA GLU A 268 -12.27 -31.23 37.66
C GLU A 268 -13.18 -32.26 38.36
N ALA A 269 -13.36 -33.44 37.76
CA ALA A 269 -14.09 -34.55 38.35
C ALA A 269 -13.32 -35.31 39.45
N LEU A 270 -12.02 -35.04 39.63
CA LEU A 270 -11.25 -35.63 40.72
C LEU A 270 -11.76 -35.11 42.06
N LEU A 271 -12.24 -35.99 42.94
CA LEU A 271 -12.78 -35.59 44.25
C LEU A 271 -11.79 -34.77 45.09
N ILE A 272 -10.48 -34.93 44.86
CA ILE A 272 -9.42 -34.17 45.54
C ILE A 272 -9.42 -32.68 45.17
N VAL A 273 -9.91 -32.30 43.99
CA VAL A 273 -10.00 -30.89 43.55
C VAL A 273 -11.29 -30.21 44.02
N HIS A 274 -12.25 -30.95 44.58
CA HIS A 274 -13.51 -30.42 45.12
C HIS A 274 -13.42 -29.92 46.58
N PHE A 275 -12.23 -29.88 47.19
CA PHE A 275 -12.05 -29.31 48.52
C PHE A 275 -11.95 -27.77 48.46
N LYS A 276 -12.98 -27.10 49.00
CA LYS A 276 -12.96 -25.67 49.30
C LYS A 276 -11.73 -25.33 50.14
N THR A 277 -10.75 -24.64 49.56
CA THR A 277 -9.79 -23.82 50.27
C THR A 277 -10.53 -22.66 50.95
N LYS A 278 -11.12 -22.93 52.11
CA LYS A 278 -11.42 -21.88 53.08
C LYS A 278 -10.08 -21.36 53.60
N GLY A 279 -9.62 -20.25 53.02
CA GLY A 279 -8.54 -19.45 53.58
C GLY A 279 -7.34 -19.28 52.66
N LEU A 280 -7.49 -18.47 51.62
CA LEU A 280 -6.51 -17.48 51.20
C LEU A 280 -7.23 -16.48 50.27
N GLY A 281 -7.09 -15.20 50.58
CA GLY A 281 -7.90 -14.12 50.03
C GLY A 281 -7.81 -13.99 48.51
N ARG A 282 -8.96 -13.69 47.89
CA ARG A 282 -9.06 -13.22 46.51
C ARG A 282 -8.15 -11.99 46.31
N ALA A 283 -7.10 -12.17 45.53
CA ALA A 283 -6.58 -11.11 44.67
C ALA A 283 -7.06 -11.41 43.24
N ASN A 284 -7.68 -10.41 42.63
CA ASN A 284 -8.44 -10.49 41.38
C ASN A 284 -7.58 -10.90 40.17
N SER A 285 -8.01 -11.92 39.43
CA SER A 285 -7.90 -11.95 37.97
C SER A 285 -9.25 -11.49 37.39
N LYS A 286 -9.26 -10.28 36.84
CA LYS A 286 -10.31 -9.80 35.94
C LYS A 286 -9.88 -10.17 34.52
N LEU A 287 -10.50 -11.19 33.94
CA LEU A 287 -10.69 -11.26 32.50
C LEU A 287 -12.00 -12.01 32.24
N GLY A 288 -13.00 -11.27 31.76
CA GLY A 288 -14.32 -11.84 31.45
C GLY A 288 -15.46 -10.84 31.56
N SER A 289 -15.61 -10.03 30.51
CA SER A 289 -16.86 -9.39 30.06
C SER A 289 -17.56 -8.37 30.98
N LEU A 290 -17.59 -7.11 30.54
CA LEU A 290 -18.81 -6.29 30.58
C LEU A 290 -18.77 -5.26 29.43
N LYS A 291 -19.61 -5.48 28.42
CA LYS A 291 -20.22 -4.38 27.65
C LYS A 291 -21.33 -3.75 28.50
N ALA A 292 -21.31 -2.41 28.48
CA ALA A 292 -22.42 -1.46 28.62
C ALA A 292 -23.32 -1.51 29.87
N SER A 293 -23.29 -0.40 30.62
CA SER A 293 -24.46 0.04 31.39
C SER A 293 -24.55 1.57 31.38
N GLU A 294 -25.63 2.08 30.81
CA GLU A 294 -26.38 3.28 31.22
C GLU A 294 -27.69 3.23 30.41
N ALA A 295 -28.91 3.41 30.93
CA ALA A 295 -29.37 3.80 32.25
C ALA A 295 -30.78 3.22 32.51
N LYS A 296 -31.12 3.07 33.80
CA LYS A 296 -32.46 2.74 34.31
C LYS A 296 -33.35 3.98 34.36
N ALA A 297 -34.65 3.82 34.14
CA ALA A 297 -35.71 4.04 35.17
C ALA A 297 -37.13 3.87 34.58
N GLY A 298 -38.00 3.18 35.32
CA GLY A 298 -39.45 3.21 35.08
C GLY A 298 -40.20 1.95 35.50
N ARG A 299 -40.75 1.96 36.72
CA ARG A 299 -41.58 0.90 37.34
C ARG A 299 -42.95 0.74 36.65
N GLY A 300 -43.52 -0.47 36.67
CA GLY A 300 -44.96 -0.65 36.46
C GLY A 300 -45.48 -2.10 36.37
N ARG A 301 -45.81 -2.67 37.54
CA ARG A 301 -46.93 -3.59 37.89
C ARG A 301 -47.30 -4.84 37.06
N ALA A 302 -47.61 -5.89 37.83
CA ALA A 302 -48.07 -7.23 37.48
C ALA A 302 -49.55 -7.35 37.06
N SER A 303 -49.94 -8.41 36.31
CA SER A 303 -50.71 -9.57 36.84
C SER A 303 -51.04 -10.66 35.78
N SER A 304 -51.06 -11.91 36.29
CA SER A 304 -52.07 -12.99 36.12
C SER A 304 -52.16 -13.90 34.86
N THR A 305 -51.78 -15.18 35.12
CA THR A 305 -52.55 -16.46 34.98
C THR A 305 -52.72 -17.20 33.63
N ALA A 306 -51.95 -18.30 33.50
CA ALA A 306 -52.31 -19.73 33.35
C ALA A 306 -53.40 -20.24 32.37
N SER A 307 -52.90 -20.99 31.36
CA SER A 307 -53.30 -22.30 30.75
C SER A 307 -54.77 -22.77 30.64
N ASP A 308 -55.19 -23.15 29.42
CA ASP A 308 -55.84 -24.45 29.15
C ASP A 308 -55.85 -24.84 27.63
N GLN A 309 -56.15 -26.11 27.36
CA GLN A 309 -55.61 -27.02 26.33
C GLN A 309 -56.44 -27.13 24.97
N PRO A 310 -56.43 -28.20 24.12
CA PRO A 310 -55.91 -28.26 22.73
C PRO A 310 -56.98 -28.62 21.60
N PRO A 311 -56.63 -29.02 20.34
CA PRO A 311 -57.42 -28.81 19.09
C PRO A 311 -58.28 -29.98 18.59
N PRO A 312 -59.01 -29.83 17.46
CA PRO A 312 -59.42 -30.95 16.60
C PRO A 312 -59.04 -30.83 15.09
N PRO A 313 -59.22 -31.92 14.30
CA PRO A 313 -58.30 -32.33 13.22
C PRO A 313 -58.93 -32.60 11.82
N TYR A 314 -58.03 -32.88 10.85
CA TYR A 314 -58.07 -33.78 9.66
C TYR A 314 -59.34 -34.00 8.81
N SER A 315 -59.16 -34.02 7.48
CA SER A 315 -59.52 -35.18 6.60
C SER A 315 -58.92 -35.06 5.19
N SER A 316 -58.45 -36.20 4.67
CA SER A 316 -57.63 -36.41 3.47
C SER A 316 -58.41 -37.24 2.39
N PRO A 317 -57.83 -37.94 1.38
CA PRO A 317 -58.11 -37.67 -0.05
C PRO A 317 -58.54 -38.90 -0.93
N SER A 318 -58.79 -38.64 -2.24
CA SER A 318 -58.71 -39.56 -3.43
C SER A 318 -59.85 -40.61 -3.60
N PRO A 319 -60.03 -41.38 -4.73
CA PRO A 319 -59.14 -41.61 -5.90
C PRO A 319 -59.78 -41.84 -7.32
N THR A 320 -58.90 -41.84 -8.34
CA THR A 320 -58.79 -42.67 -9.59
C THR A 320 -59.95 -42.99 -10.56
N GLY A 321 -59.64 -42.88 -11.86
CA GLY A 321 -60.21 -43.71 -12.94
C GLY A 321 -59.78 -43.27 -14.36
N GLY A 322 -59.08 -44.12 -15.12
CA GLY A 322 -58.68 -43.87 -16.51
C GLY A 322 -59.32 -44.86 -17.52
N SER A 323 -59.20 -44.59 -18.83
CA SER A 323 -59.22 -45.61 -19.90
C SER A 323 -58.70 -45.07 -21.25
N PHE A 324 -58.31 -46.02 -22.11
CA PHE A 324 -57.45 -46.00 -23.29
C PHE A 324 -58.16 -45.73 -24.64
N SER A 325 -57.47 -45.14 -25.64
CA SER A 325 -57.06 -45.80 -26.92
C SER A 325 -56.79 -44.85 -28.12
N ALA A 326 -55.56 -44.95 -28.64
CA ALA A 326 -55.09 -45.14 -30.02
C ALA A 326 -55.39 -44.19 -31.23
N ALA A 327 -54.26 -43.70 -31.78
CA ALA A 327 -53.84 -43.69 -33.21
C ALA A 327 -54.01 -42.43 -34.13
N ALA A 328 -52.87 -41.72 -34.26
CA ALA A 328 -52.15 -41.32 -35.49
C ALA A 328 -52.48 -40.04 -36.32
N LYS A 329 -51.46 -39.13 -36.28
CA LYS A 329 -50.91 -38.20 -37.30
C LYS A 329 -51.63 -36.88 -37.65
N SER A 330 -51.04 -35.76 -37.19
CA SER A 330 -50.69 -34.57 -38.02
C SER A 330 -49.76 -33.58 -37.26
N LYS A 331 -48.76 -33.04 -37.96
CA LYS A 331 -47.77 -32.03 -37.48
C LYS A 331 -48.40 -30.63 -37.30
N PRO A 332 -47.95 -29.79 -36.33
CA PRO A 332 -48.29 -28.36 -36.29
C PRO A 332 -47.38 -27.49 -37.19
N ALA A 333 -47.96 -26.42 -37.72
CA ALA A 333 -47.41 -25.53 -38.75
C ALA A 333 -46.59 -24.33 -38.21
N PRO A 334 -45.72 -23.73 -39.05
CA PRO A 334 -44.78 -22.66 -38.67
C PRO A 334 -45.38 -21.23 -38.72
N PRO A 335 -44.72 -20.25 -38.06
CA PRO A 335 -45.19 -18.86 -37.97
C PRO A 335 -45.07 -18.07 -39.30
N PRO A 336 -45.87 -17.00 -39.50
CA PRO A 336 -46.08 -16.38 -40.81
C PRO A 336 -44.90 -15.50 -41.29
N PRO A 337 -44.77 -15.31 -42.62
CA PRO A 337 -43.57 -14.78 -43.28
C PRO A 337 -43.45 -13.25 -43.30
N ARG A 338 -42.18 -12.80 -43.34
CA ARG A 338 -41.76 -11.39 -43.45
C ARG A 338 -42.21 -10.74 -44.77
N ALA A 339 -42.69 -9.51 -44.67
CA ALA A 339 -42.96 -8.63 -45.80
C ALA A 339 -41.67 -8.09 -46.45
N LYS A 340 -41.74 -7.85 -47.77
CA LYS A 340 -40.69 -7.22 -48.59
C LYS A 340 -40.47 -5.74 -48.20
N PRO A 341 -39.29 -5.15 -48.52
CA PRO A 341 -38.94 -3.79 -48.09
C PRO A 341 -39.82 -2.75 -48.79
N ALA A 342 -40.48 -1.89 -48.00
CA ALA A 342 -41.07 -0.65 -48.48
C ALA A 342 -40.02 0.47 -48.38
N HIS A 343 -39.94 1.27 -49.45
CA HIS A 343 -39.35 2.62 -49.57
C HIS A 343 -38.39 3.11 -48.47
N LEU A 344 -37.17 3.47 -48.89
CA LEU A 344 -36.26 4.38 -48.20
C LEU A 344 -37.04 5.62 -47.68
N SER A 345 -37.33 5.64 -46.38
CA SER A 345 -37.66 6.86 -45.66
C SER A 345 -36.37 7.70 -45.56
N LYS A 346 -36.48 9.00 -45.82
CA LYS A 346 -35.37 9.97 -45.69
C LYS A 346 -34.65 9.81 -44.34
N PRO A 347 -33.33 10.08 -44.26
CA PRO A 347 -32.64 10.11 -42.98
C PRO A 347 -33.34 11.11 -42.06
N VAL A 348 -33.78 10.62 -40.90
CA VAL A 348 -34.39 11.44 -39.85
C VAL A 348 -33.25 12.02 -39.04
N GLU A 349 -33.19 13.34 -38.94
CA GLU A 349 -32.20 14.06 -38.15
C GLU A 349 -32.60 13.98 -36.67
N THR A 350 -31.68 13.61 -35.79
CA THR A 350 -31.96 13.41 -34.36
C THR A 350 -30.92 14.09 -33.49
N VAL A 351 -31.32 14.59 -32.33
CA VAL A 351 -30.45 15.18 -31.30
C VAL A 351 -30.66 14.51 -29.95
N VAL A 352 -29.65 14.53 -29.09
CA VAL A 352 -29.73 13.99 -27.73
C VAL A 352 -29.81 15.15 -26.73
N ALA A 353 -30.80 15.12 -25.84
CA ALA A 353 -30.94 16.10 -24.79
C ALA A 353 -29.81 15.98 -23.76
N LEU A 354 -29.07 17.05 -23.48
CA LEU A 354 -28.00 17.06 -22.46
C LEU A 354 -28.52 17.40 -21.04
N TYR A 355 -29.71 17.98 -20.96
CA TYR A 355 -30.35 18.43 -19.72
C TYR A 355 -31.86 18.16 -19.78
N ASP A 356 -32.48 18.07 -18.60
CA ASP A 356 -33.94 18.04 -18.50
C ASP A 356 -34.53 19.39 -18.93
N TYR A 357 -35.62 19.37 -19.69
CA TYR A 357 -36.37 20.55 -20.08
C TYR A 357 -37.86 20.35 -19.80
N GLU A 358 -38.42 21.17 -18.91
CA GLU A 358 -39.86 21.23 -18.67
C GLU A 358 -40.52 22.21 -19.64
N ALA A 359 -41.53 21.73 -20.38
CA ALA A 359 -42.37 22.54 -21.26
C ALA A 359 -42.99 23.73 -20.49
N GLN A 360 -42.73 24.96 -20.95
CA GLN A 360 -43.14 26.18 -20.24
C GLN A 360 -44.43 26.78 -20.82
N ALA A 361 -44.73 26.50 -22.09
CA ALA A 361 -45.91 26.96 -22.81
C ALA A 361 -46.62 25.82 -23.57
N HIS A 362 -47.88 26.07 -23.95
CA HIS A 362 -48.67 25.13 -24.74
C HIS A 362 -48.10 25.04 -26.17
N GLY A 363 -47.43 23.93 -26.47
CA GLY A 363 -46.71 23.71 -27.73
C GLY A 363 -45.25 23.34 -27.54
N ASP A 364 -44.71 23.46 -26.33
CA ASP A 364 -43.33 23.08 -26.02
C ASP A 364 -43.18 21.57 -25.84
N LEU A 365 -42.03 21.03 -26.25
CA LEU A 365 -41.65 19.64 -26.06
C LEU A 365 -40.85 19.49 -24.77
N GLY A 366 -41.44 18.89 -23.73
CA GLY A 366 -40.70 18.52 -22.52
C GLY A 366 -39.98 17.17 -22.68
N PHE A 367 -38.73 17.09 -22.24
CA PHE A 367 -37.85 15.91 -22.36
C PHE A 367 -36.86 15.83 -21.18
N SER A 368 -36.30 14.65 -20.96
CA SER A 368 -35.26 14.39 -19.97
C SER A 368 -33.87 14.30 -20.60
N ALA A 369 -32.83 14.55 -19.82
CA ALA A 369 -31.44 14.36 -20.24
C ALA A 369 -31.22 12.90 -20.69
N GLY A 370 -30.68 12.72 -21.90
CA GLY A 370 -30.49 11.43 -22.56
C GLY A 370 -31.58 11.06 -23.57
N ASP A 371 -32.69 11.80 -23.63
CA ASP A 371 -33.75 11.55 -24.61
C ASP A 371 -33.27 11.87 -26.04
N VAL A 372 -33.67 11.01 -26.99
CA VAL A 372 -33.41 11.21 -28.43
C VAL A 372 -34.61 11.92 -29.07
N ILE A 373 -34.40 13.14 -29.53
CA ILE A 373 -35.43 13.99 -30.15
C ILE A 373 -35.26 13.93 -31.67
N GLU A 374 -36.29 13.48 -32.38
CA GLU A 374 -36.39 13.59 -33.85
C GLU A 374 -36.64 15.04 -34.23
N ILE A 375 -35.80 15.65 -35.06
CA ILE A 375 -36.01 17.02 -35.55
C ILE A 375 -37.05 16.98 -36.68
N VAL A 376 -38.18 17.65 -36.45
CA VAL A 376 -39.26 17.83 -37.43
C VAL A 376 -39.03 19.09 -38.26
N THR A 377 -38.56 20.17 -37.63
CA THR A 377 -38.23 21.43 -38.34
C THR A 377 -37.15 22.20 -37.57
N ARG A 378 -36.07 22.59 -38.27
CA ARG A 378 -35.02 23.48 -37.76
C ARG A 378 -34.93 24.75 -38.60
N THR A 379 -34.54 25.86 -37.98
CA THR A 379 -34.14 27.10 -38.66
C THR A 379 -32.62 27.26 -38.50
N ASP A 380 -31.95 27.88 -39.47
CA ASP A 380 -30.48 28.05 -39.48
C ASP A 380 -29.98 29.08 -38.44
N ASN A 381 -30.88 29.63 -37.62
CA ASN A 381 -30.60 30.67 -36.64
C ASN A 381 -30.45 30.06 -35.24
N GLN A 382 -29.27 30.19 -34.64
CA GLN A 382 -28.91 29.54 -33.36
C GLN A 382 -29.67 30.07 -32.13
N ASN A 383 -30.51 31.09 -32.30
CA ASN A 383 -31.32 31.72 -31.24
C ASN A 383 -32.82 31.36 -31.32
N GLU A 384 -33.22 30.43 -32.19
CA GLU A 384 -34.62 30.08 -32.42
C GLU A 384 -34.99 28.69 -31.86
N TRP A 385 -36.28 28.51 -31.60
CA TRP A 385 -36.85 27.25 -31.14
C TRP A 385 -36.98 26.25 -32.28
N TRP A 386 -36.56 25.02 -32.06
CA TRP A 386 -36.71 23.93 -33.02
C TRP A 386 -37.96 23.12 -32.72
N THR A 387 -38.56 22.48 -33.72
CA THR A 387 -39.68 21.54 -33.52
C THR A 387 -39.15 20.13 -33.59
N GLY A 388 -39.41 19.32 -32.56
CA GLY A 388 -38.99 17.93 -32.52
C GLY A 388 -40.03 17.00 -31.93
N ARG A 389 -39.74 15.70 -31.98
CA ARG A 389 -40.61 14.62 -31.52
C ARG A 389 -39.87 13.67 -30.59
N VAL A 390 -40.44 13.41 -29.41
CA VAL A 390 -39.96 12.41 -28.44
C VAL A 390 -41.17 11.63 -27.91
N ASP A 391 -41.08 10.29 -27.85
CA ASP A 391 -42.15 9.41 -27.36
C ASP A 391 -43.55 9.68 -27.97
N GLY A 392 -43.61 10.03 -29.25
CA GLY A 392 -44.86 10.33 -29.95
C GLY A 392 -45.48 11.70 -29.61
N ARG A 393 -44.83 12.52 -28.79
CA ARG A 393 -45.17 13.92 -28.53
C ARG A 393 -44.33 14.82 -29.43
N GLU A 394 -44.95 15.79 -30.08
CA GLU A 394 -44.29 16.75 -30.95
C GLU A 394 -44.49 18.16 -30.39
N GLY A 395 -43.43 18.97 -30.39
CA GLY A 395 -43.46 20.32 -29.83
C GLY A 395 -42.16 21.07 -30.06
N GLN A 396 -42.13 22.33 -29.64
CA GLN A 396 -40.97 23.20 -29.81
C GLN A 396 -40.03 23.13 -28.60
N PHE A 397 -38.72 23.28 -28.82
CA PHE A 397 -37.74 23.34 -27.75
C PHE A 397 -36.60 24.32 -28.04
N PRO A 398 -36.03 24.98 -27.01
CA PRO A 398 -34.96 25.96 -27.18
C PRO A 398 -33.59 25.30 -27.38
N VAL A 399 -32.74 25.96 -28.17
CA VAL A 399 -31.37 25.49 -28.52
C VAL A 399 -30.28 26.25 -27.74
N GLN A 400 -30.64 27.31 -27.00
CA GLN A 400 -29.75 28.12 -26.15
C GLN A 400 -30.26 28.24 -24.69
N PRO A 401 -29.39 28.60 -23.72
CA PRO A 401 -29.77 28.61 -22.32
C PRO A 401 -30.77 29.72 -22.01
N CYS A 402 -31.93 29.36 -21.43
CA CYS A 402 -32.85 30.31 -20.83
C CYS A 402 -32.20 30.96 -19.59
N GLY A 403 -31.47 32.05 -19.80
CA GLY A 403 -31.02 32.95 -18.74
C GLY A 403 -32.11 33.97 -18.37
N TYR A 404 -32.56 33.90 -17.12
CA TYR A 404 -33.35 34.92 -16.39
C TYR A 404 -34.80 35.18 -16.82
N ALA A 405 -35.73 34.35 -16.33
CA ALA A 405 -36.92 34.81 -15.61
C ALA A 405 -37.63 33.64 -14.89
N GLY A 406 -37.33 33.47 -13.60
CA GLY A 406 -38.24 32.85 -12.64
C GLY A 406 -38.59 31.37 -12.80
N ILE A 407 -37.77 30.48 -12.24
CA ILE A 407 -38.26 29.19 -11.75
C ILE A 407 -37.97 29.12 -10.24
N LYS A 408 -39.06 29.06 -9.47
CA LYS A 408 -39.07 28.90 -8.01
C LYS A 408 -38.62 27.46 -7.66
N PRO A 409 -37.74 27.26 -6.66
CA PRO A 409 -37.39 25.92 -6.22
C PRO A 409 -38.60 25.22 -5.58
N MET A 410 -38.86 23.99 -6.02
CA MET A 410 -39.89 23.12 -5.46
C MET A 410 -39.49 22.73 -4.03
N ARG A 411 -40.18 23.29 -3.03
CA ARG A 411 -40.07 22.91 -1.62
C ARG A 411 -40.54 21.45 -1.42
N ARG A 412 -39.67 20.56 -0.97
CA ARG A 412 -40.04 19.42 -0.12
C ARG A 412 -39.53 19.65 1.30
N ARG A 413 -40.42 19.42 2.26
CA ARG A 413 -40.34 19.76 3.69
C ARG A 413 -39.07 19.26 4.37
N THR A 414 -38.30 20.17 4.95
CA THR A 414 -37.42 19.89 6.10
C THR A 414 -37.88 20.75 7.27
N GLN A 415 -38.22 20.10 8.37
CA GLN A 415 -38.55 20.74 9.64
C GLN A 415 -37.32 21.47 10.18
N PHE A 416 -37.54 22.71 10.59
CA PHE A 416 -36.61 23.54 11.34
C PHE A 416 -36.22 22.87 12.67
N LEU A 417 -34.92 22.87 12.99
CA LEU A 417 -34.44 23.24 14.32
C LEU A 417 -33.25 24.18 14.16
N SER A 418 -33.42 25.33 14.80
CA SER A 418 -32.59 26.53 14.79
C SER A 418 -31.44 26.46 15.79
N GLY A 419 -30.30 27.07 15.46
CA GLY A 419 -29.38 27.61 16.46
C GLY A 419 -27.91 27.59 16.05
N LEU A 420 -27.39 28.74 15.57
CA LEU A 420 -26.20 29.45 16.08
C LEU A 420 -25.81 30.62 15.14
N HIS A 421 -25.27 31.68 15.76
CA HIS A 421 -25.05 33.02 15.21
C HIS A 421 -23.72 33.12 14.42
N PRO A 422 -23.62 33.99 13.40
CA PRO A 422 -22.45 34.06 12.52
C PRO A 422 -21.35 34.96 13.07
N THR A 423 -20.18 34.39 13.35
CA THR A 423 -18.86 35.02 13.20
C THR A 423 -17.84 33.89 13.30
N ASP A 424 -17.52 33.29 12.15
CA ASP A 424 -16.29 32.54 11.86
C ASP A 424 -16.54 31.82 10.53
N ILE A 425 -16.11 32.43 9.42
CA ILE A 425 -15.69 31.85 8.13
C ILE A 425 -15.35 33.06 7.23
N ILE A 426 -14.10 33.50 7.30
CA ILE A 426 -13.41 34.17 6.19
C ILE A 426 -12.16 33.33 6.01
N TYR A 427 -12.18 32.42 5.03
CA TYR A 427 -11.06 31.88 4.24
C TYR A 427 -11.55 30.60 3.56
N SER A 428 -12.29 30.77 2.46
CA SER A 428 -12.32 29.85 1.30
C SER A 428 -13.42 30.33 0.37
N PHE A 429 -13.08 31.18 -0.60
CA PHE A 429 -13.83 31.37 -1.84
C PHE A 429 -12.96 32.21 -2.79
N SER A 430 -11.97 31.56 -3.38
CA SER A 430 -11.35 32.03 -4.61
C SER A 430 -10.69 30.83 -5.27
N PHE A 431 -11.38 30.23 -6.24
CA PHE A 431 -10.89 29.42 -7.37
C PHE A 431 -12.07 28.58 -7.89
N MET A 432 -12.98 29.21 -8.62
CA MET A 432 -13.83 28.55 -9.62
C MET A 432 -14.58 29.61 -10.41
N THR A 433 -13.88 30.26 -11.34
CA THR A 433 -14.49 30.93 -12.49
C THR A 433 -13.50 30.89 -13.64
N ALA A 434 -13.96 30.32 -14.75
CA ALA A 434 -13.53 30.47 -16.14
C ALA A 434 -13.50 29.11 -16.86
N ASP A 435 -14.41 29.02 -17.84
CA ASP A 435 -14.41 28.14 -19.01
C ASP A 435 -15.12 26.79 -18.89
N ILE A 436 -16.43 26.86 -18.63
CA ILE A 436 -17.42 25.90 -19.15
C ILE A 436 -18.13 26.58 -20.32
N LEU A 437 -17.70 26.32 -21.55
CA LEU A 437 -18.48 26.57 -22.75
C LEU A 437 -19.42 25.37 -22.94
N CYS A 438 -20.63 25.47 -22.37
CA CYS A 438 -21.74 24.56 -22.63
C CYS A 438 -22.32 24.82 -24.03
N PHE A 439 -22.20 23.85 -24.93
CA PHE A 439 -23.05 23.74 -26.12
C PHE A 439 -24.22 22.80 -25.80
N ILE A 440 -25.46 23.21 -26.11
CA ILE A 440 -26.70 22.53 -25.70
C ILE A 440 -27.09 21.36 -26.63
N ILE A 441 -26.41 21.17 -27.77
CA ILE A 441 -26.65 20.05 -28.70
C ILE A 441 -25.32 19.61 -29.31
N GLN A 442 -25.05 18.30 -29.34
CA GLN A 442 -23.98 17.73 -30.17
C GLN A 442 -24.61 17.14 -31.45
N GLU A 443 -24.37 17.77 -32.60
CA GLU A 443 -24.62 17.15 -33.91
C GLU A 443 -23.69 15.92 -34.01
N VAL A 444 -24.26 14.71 -34.04
CA VAL A 444 -23.51 13.49 -34.40
C VAL A 444 -24.16 12.87 -35.63
N THR A 445 -24.02 13.53 -36.77
CA THR A 445 -24.16 12.89 -38.07
C THR A 445 -22.79 12.34 -38.50
N MET A 446 -22.34 11.26 -37.85
CA MET A 446 -21.12 10.52 -38.23
C MET A 446 -21.39 9.67 -39.48
N SER A 447 -21.54 10.32 -40.64
CA SER A 447 -21.62 9.64 -41.93
C SER A 447 -20.31 9.78 -42.70
N GLY A 448 -19.35 8.88 -42.45
CA GLY A 448 -18.09 8.81 -43.20
C GLY A 448 -16.97 8.11 -42.42
N LEU A 449 -15.96 7.59 -43.14
CA LEU A 449 -14.70 7.18 -42.53
C LEU A 449 -13.88 8.42 -42.14
N VAL A 450 -12.99 8.30 -41.16
CA VAL A 450 -11.99 9.32 -40.84
C VAL A 450 -10.66 8.88 -41.43
N HIS A 451 -10.00 9.74 -42.21
CA HIS A 451 -8.68 9.51 -42.80
C HIS A 451 -7.66 10.41 -42.09
N LEU A 452 -6.76 9.78 -41.33
CA LEU A 452 -5.69 10.44 -40.58
C LEU A 452 -4.45 10.43 -41.46
N ILE A 453 -3.91 11.60 -41.78
CA ILE A 453 -2.76 11.77 -42.66
C ILE A 453 -1.58 12.42 -41.95
N ASN A 454 -0.39 12.29 -42.55
CA ASN A 454 0.81 13.00 -42.13
C ASN A 454 1.18 12.71 -40.66
N ALA A 455 1.16 11.42 -40.31
CA ALA A 455 1.45 10.93 -38.97
C ALA A 455 2.69 10.03 -38.96
N ARG A 456 3.42 10.05 -37.84
CA ARG A 456 4.48 9.09 -37.53
C ARG A 456 3.91 7.97 -36.67
N LEU A 457 3.53 6.87 -37.30
CA LEU A 457 2.90 5.73 -36.66
C LEU A 457 3.92 4.92 -35.84
N ALA A 458 3.63 4.66 -34.58
CA ALA A 458 4.41 3.74 -33.76
C ALA A 458 4.11 2.28 -34.19
N HIS A 459 5.06 1.65 -34.88
CA HIS A 459 4.94 0.29 -35.38
C HIS A 459 6.21 -0.51 -35.09
N GLY A 460 6.08 -1.58 -34.32
CA GLY A 460 7.25 -2.34 -33.86
C GLY A 460 8.20 -1.45 -33.07
N ASP A 461 9.48 -1.45 -33.44
CA ASP A 461 10.55 -0.66 -32.84
C ASP A 461 10.82 0.68 -33.59
N GLN A 462 10.00 1.02 -34.58
CA GLN A 462 10.19 2.18 -35.46
C GLN A 462 8.98 3.13 -35.48
N LEU A 463 9.27 4.38 -35.87
CA LEU A 463 8.26 5.35 -36.28
C LEU A 463 8.20 5.34 -37.80
N ILE A 464 7.06 4.99 -38.37
CA ILE A 464 6.86 4.93 -39.82
C ILE A 464 5.90 6.05 -40.25
N SER A 465 6.23 6.78 -41.31
CA SER A 465 5.26 7.70 -41.92
C SER A 465 4.15 6.89 -42.57
N GLY A 466 2.89 7.21 -42.22
CA GLY A 466 1.76 6.49 -42.78
C GLY A 466 0.43 7.11 -42.41
N ASP A 467 -0.59 6.69 -43.15
CA ASP A 467 -1.96 7.10 -42.97
C ASP A 467 -2.78 5.97 -42.33
N LEU A 468 -3.84 6.34 -41.62
CA LEU A 468 -4.78 5.38 -41.03
C LEU A 468 -6.22 5.77 -41.32
N TRP A 469 -7.07 4.77 -41.43
CA TRP A 469 -8.51 4.93 -41.60
C TRP A 469 -9.24 4.38 -40.40
N VAL A 470 -10.23 5.14 -39.97
CA VAL A 470 -11.06 4.81 -38.81
C VAL A 470 -12.53 4.82 -39.24
N ASP A 471 -13.26 3.81 -38.82
CA ASP A 471 -14.72 3.81 -38.86
C ASP A 471 -15.23 4.24 -37.48
N PRO A 472 -15.67 5.50 -37.28
CA PRO A 472 -16.13 5.97 -35.98
C PRO A 472 -17.48 5.34 -35.57
N LYS A 473 -18.24 4.78 -36.51
CA LYS A 473 -19.48 4.07 -36.22
C LYS A 473 -19.21 2.67 -35.68
N ALA A 474 -18.23 1.97 -36.25
CA ALA A 474 -17.78 0.68 -35.74
C ALA A 474 -16.81 0.81 -34.55
N GLY A 475 -16.15 1.96 -34.42
CA GLY A 475 -15.17 2.28 -33.40
C GLY A 475 -13.83 1.55 -33.57
N VAL A 476 -13.45 1.25 -34.82
CA VAL A 476 -12.28 0.43 -35.15
C VAL A 476 -11.46 1.05 -36.27
N PHE A 477 -10.18 0.67 -36.34
CA PHE A 477 -9.37 0.90 -37.54
C PHE A 477 -9.87 0.02 -38.69
N VAL A 478 -9.82 0.53 -39.90
CA VAL A 478 -10.22 -0.19 -41.12
C VAL A 478 -9.09 -0.14 -42.16
N PRO A 479 -9.00 -1.12 -43.07
CA PRO A 479 -8.06 -1.03 -44.17
C PRO A 479 -8.38 0.18 -45.06
N PRO A 480 -7.39 0.70 -45.82
CA PRO A 480 -7.63 1.76 -46.78
C PRO A 480 -8.79 1.39 -47.72
N PRO A 481 -9.85 2.21 -47.80
CA PRO A 481 -11.02 1.89 -48.59
C PRO A 481 -10.74 2.00 -50.10
N ASN A 482 -11.36 1.13 -50.90
CA ASN A 482 -11.27 1.16 -52.36
C ASN A 482 -12.66 0.92 -53.00
N PRO A 483 -13.28 1.92 -53.68
CA PRO A 483 -12.81 3.30 -53.87
C PRO A 483 -12.91 4.12 -52.57
N ALA A 484 -12.14 5.20 -52.46
CA ALA A 484 -12.16 6.06 -51.27
C ALA A 484 -13.54 6.74 -51.10
N PRO A 485 -14.29 6.50 -50.01
CA PRO A 485 -15.55 7.19 -49.73
C PRO A 485 -15.31 8.65 -49.34
N LEU A 486 -16.38 9.42 -49.20
CA LEU A 486 -16.37 10.70 -48.47
C LEU A 486 -15.86 10.43 -47.05
N ALA A 487 -14.60 10.75 -46.82
CA ALA A 487 -13.93 10.64 -45.53
C ALA A 487 -13.56 12.05 -45.03
N SER A 488 -13.73 12.30 -43.73
CA SER A 488 -13.15 13.49 -43.13
C SER A 488 -11.63 13.29 -43.03
N VAL A 489 -10.87 14.21 -43.62
CA VAL A 489 -9.41 14.16 -43.60
C VAL A 489 -8.90 15.01 -42.45
N ILE A 490 -8.04 14.42 -41.61
CA ILE A 490 -7.42 15.08 -40.46
C ILE A 490 -5.91 14.97 -40.60
N ASP A 491 -5.26 16.12 -40.73
CA ASP A 491 -3.80 16.24 -40.78
C ASP A 491 -3.23 16.26 -39.36
N LEU A 492 -2.39 15.27 -39.03
CA LEU A 492 -1.73 15.14 -37.74
C LEU A 492 -0.41 15.91 -37.66
N GLN A 493 -0.03 16.70 -38.66
CA GLN A 493 1.10 17.64 -38.63
C GLN A 493 2.43 17.00 -38.17
N ASP A 494 2.75 15.83 -38.72
CA ASP A 494 3.93 15.02 -38.40
C ASP A 494 4.05 14.62 -36.91
N ARG A 495 2.92 14.64 -36.19
CA ARG A 495 2.84 14.13 -34.81
C ARG A 495 2.94 12.62 -34.77
N ILE A 496 3.36 12.11 -33.62
CA ILE A 496 3.44 10.68 -33.38
C ILE A 496 2.04 10.17 -33.07
N MET A 497 1.63 9.11 -33.75
CA MET A 497 0.40 8.39 -33.44
C MET A 497 0.75 7.05 -32.82
N ALA A 498 0.22 6.79 -31.63
CA ALA A 498 0.46 5.54 -30.91
C ALA A 498 -0.89 4.95 -30.44
N PRO A 499 -0.99 3.62 -30.25
CA PRO A 499 -2.15 3.04 -29.61
C PRO A 499 -2.41 3.70 -28.25
N GLY A 500 -3.67 3.73 -27.82
CA GLY A 500 -4.04 4.31 -26.54
C GLY A 500 -3.34 3.61 -25.38
N PHE A 501 -3.01 4.35 -24.30
CA PHE A 501 -2.28 3.75 -23.19
C PHE A 501 -3.18 2.84 -22.34
N LEU A 502 -2.58 1.77 -21.79
CA LEU A 502 -3.21 0.78 -20.92
C LEU A 502 -2.50 0.75 -19.56
N ASP A 503 -3.22 1.08 -18.48
CA ASP A 503 -2.70 0.97 -17.12
C ASP A 503 -3.20 -0.29 -16.43
N LEU A 504 -2.30 -1.21 -16.09
CA LEU A 504 -2.69 -2.49 -15.48
C LEU A 504 -2.76 -2.45 -13.95
N GLN A 505 -2.31 -1.37 -13.32
CA GLN A 505 -2.34 -1.23 -11.86
C GLN A 505 -2.52 0.25 -11.48
N ILE A 506 -3.74 0.59 -11.06
CA ILE A 506 -4.15 1.92 -10.60
C ILE A 506 -5.27 1.77 -9.58
N ASN A 507 -5.05 2.25 -8.36
CA ASN A 507 -5.97 2.06 -7.23
C ASN A 507 -7.03 3.16 -7.14
N GLY A 508 -6.73 4.33 -7.69
CA GLY A 508 -7.62 5.49 -7.69
C GLY A 508 -7.00 6.67 -8.43
N ALA A 509 -7.80 7.72 -8.60
CA ALA A 509 -7.34 9.00 -9.11
C ALA A 509 -8.36 10.10 -8.82
N TYR A 510 -7.95 11.37 -8.91
CA TYR A 510 -8.82 12.55 -8.87
C TYR A 510 -9.80 12.59 -7.69
N GLY A 511 -9.35 12.19 -6.51
CA GLY A 511 -10.09 12.19 -5.25
C GLY A 511 -10.95 10.96 -5.00
N PHE A 512 -10.84 9.90 -5.82
CA PHE A 512 -11.61 8.68 -5.66
C PHE A 512 -10.73 7.43 -5.61
N ASP A 513 -10.96 6.58 -4.62
CA ASP A 513 -10.33 5.27 -4.44
C ASP A 513 -11.31 4.17 -4.86
N PHE A 514 -10.88 3.22 -5.68
CA PHE A 514 -11.77 2.16 -6.16
C PHE A 514 -12.21 1.19 -5.05
N SER A 515 -11.50 1.18 -3.92
CA SER A 515 -11.85 0.42 -2.72
C SER A 515 -12.82 1.16 -1.78
N ASP A 516 -13.24 2.39 -2.12
CA ASP A 516 -14.15 3.20 -1.30
C ASP A 516 -15.50 2.51 -1.03
N ASP A 517 -16.15 2.94 0.05
CA ASP A 517 -17.50 2.50 0.36
C ASP A 517 -18.53 3.03 -0.66
N ILE A 518 -19.34 2.11 -1.19
CA ILE A 518 -20.44 2.44 -2.10
C ILE A 518 -21.53 3.25 -1.41
N ALA A 519 -21.75 3.01 -0.12
CA ALA A 519 -22.70 3.78 0.68
C ALA A 519 -22.19 5.18 1.05
N GLY A 520 -20.88 5.41 0.88
CA GLY A 520 -20.26 6.71 1.12
C GLY A 520 -20.70 7.72 0.06
N ASN A 521 -21.42 8.75 0.50
CA ASN A 521 -21.74 9.91 -0.33
C ASN A 521 -20.71 11.02 -0.07
N TYR A 522 -19.65 11.05 -0.87
CA TYR A 522 -18.61 12.07 -0.81
C TYR A 522 -18.95 13.17 -1.83
N ALA A 523 -19.04 14.41 -1.35
CA ALA A 523 -19.38 15.60 -2.15
C ALA A 523 -20.74 15.52 -2.89
N GLY A 524 -21.69 14.71 -2.43
CA GLY A 524 -23.02 14.60 -3.02
C GLY A 524 -23.14 13.63 -4.20
N LEU A 525 -22.04 12.99 -4.61
CA LEU A 525 -21.97 12.05 -5.73
C LEU A 525 -21.99 10.60 -5.25
N SER A 526 -22.73 9.75 -5.96
CA SER A 526 -22.71 8.29 -5.80
C SER A 526 -21.39 7.67 -6.28
N TYR A 527 -21.11 6.43 -5.87
CA TYR A 527 -19.93 5.68 -6.32
C TYR A 527 -19.82 5.61 -7.85
N THR A 528 -20.95 5.39 -8.54
CA THR A 528 -20.97 5.30 -10.02
C THR A 528 -20.65 6.65 -10.68
N GLU A 529 -21.13 7.75 -10.12
CA GLU A 529 -20.83 9.10 -10.62
C GLU A 529 -19.36 9.46 -10.42
N ARG A 530 -18.79 9.17 -9.24
CA ARG A 530 -17.36 9.36 -8.96
C ARG A 530 -16.48 8.50 -9.87
N TYR A 531 -16.84 7.23 -10.05
CA TYR A 531 -16.13 6.33 -10.95
C TYR A 531 -16.18 6.81 -12.41
N ARG A 532 -17.35 7.29 -12.88
CA ARG A 532 -17.48 7.89 -14.21
C ARG A 532 -16.61 9.16 -14.36
N ASP A 533 -16.58 10.02 -13.35
CA ASP A 533 -15.76 11.23 -13.34
C ASP A 533 -14.26 10.91 -13.46
N VAL A 534 -13.76 9.93 -12.70
CA VAL A 534 -12.37 9.46 -12.81
C VAL A 534 -12.04 9.00 -14.23
N ARG A 535 -12.91 8.20 -14.86
CA ARG A 535 -12.67 7.73 -16.24
C ARG A 535 -12.58 8.87 -17.25
N ARG A 536 -13.41 9.91 -17.10
CA ARG A 536 -13.40 11.11 -17.96
C ARG A 536 -12.18 12.00 -17.73
N LYS A 537 -11.61 12.01 -16.53
CA LYS A 537 -10.37 12.75 -16.25
C LYS A 537 -9.13 11.97 -16.66
N LEU A 538 -9.11 10.66 -16.39
CA LEU A 538 -7.98 9.79 -16.70
C LEU A 538 -7.68 9.74 -18.20
N ILE A 539 -8.69 9.81 -19.06
CA ILE A 539 -8.49 9.77 -20.51
C ILE A 539 -7.68 10.96 -21.04
N THR A 540 -7.72 12.11 -20.36
CA THR A 540 -6.92 13.30 -20.73
C THR A 540 -5.41 13.07 -20.59
N THR A 541 -4.99 12.03 -19.88
CA THR A 541 -3.58 11.66 -19.69
C THR A 541 -3.04 10.72 -20.79
N GLY A 542 -3.89 10.33 -21.76
CA GLY A 542 -3.58 9.35 -22.80
C GLY A 542 -3.97 7.90 -22.45
N THR A 543 -4.37 7.65 -21.19
CA THR A 543 -4.85 6.33 -20.74
C THR A 543 -6.26 6.07 -21.26
N THR A 544 -6.37 5.27 -22.31
CA THR A 544 -7.66 4.94 -22.95
C THR A 544 -8.36 3.73 -22.33
N SER A 545 -7.59 2.89 -21.62
CA SER A 545 -8.08 1.69 -20.95
C SER A 545 -7.25 1.40 -19.69
N PHE A 546 -7.83 0.75 -18.70
CA PHE A 546 -7.14 0.44 -17.45
C PHE A 546 -7.76 -0.77 -16.71
N LEU A 547 -7.06 -1.28 -15.71
CA LEU A 547 -7.62 -2.18 -14.70
C LEU A 547 -7.81 -1.41 -13.39
N PRO A 548 -9.05 -1.06 -12.99
CA PRO A 548 -9.29 -0.53 -11.65
C PRO A 548 -8.83 -1.54 -10.61
N THR A 549 -7.87 -1.12 -9.79
CA THR A 549 -7.20 -1.98 -8.82
C THR A 549 -7.85 -1.84 -7.46
N MET A 550 -8.30 -2.95 -6.90
CA MET A 550 -8.72 -3.04 -5.51
C MET A 550 -7.57 -3.62 -4.70
N THR A 551 -7.05 -2.85 -3.75
CA THR A 551 -6.11 -3.34 -2.73
C THR A 551 -6.81 -4.32 -1.78
N SER A 552 -6.05 -5.05 -0.96
CA SER A 552 -6.58 -5.89 0.15
C SER A 552 -7.74 -5.27 0.93
N GLN A 553 -8.92 -5.85 0.77
CA GLN A 553 -10.14 -5.53 1.51
C GLN A 553 -10.77 -6.77 2.14
N LEU A 554 -11.74 -6.56 3.04
CA LEU A 554 -12.61 -7.63 3.53
C LEU A 554 -13.51 -8.17 2.39
N PRO A 555 -13.93 -9.45 2.42
CA PRO A 555 -14.74 -10.06 1.37
C PRO A 555 -15.99 -9.25 0.97
N GLU A 556 -16.68 -8.66 1.95
CA GLU A 556 -17.90 -7.91 1.74
C GLU A 556 -17.68 -6.71 0.81
N ARG A 557 -16.51 -6.05 0.92
CA ARG A 557 -16.15 -4.90 0.09
C ARG A 557 -15.86 -5.32 -1.35
N TYR A 558 -15.19 -6.46 -1.55
CA TYR A 558 -14.99 -7.02 -2.90
C TYR A 558 -16.33 -7.34 -3.58
N HIS A 559 -17.24 -7.99 -2.86
CA HIS A 559 -18.54 -8.37 -3.41
C HIS A 559 -19.39 -7.16 -3.81
N GLN A 560 -19.23 -6.04 -3.09
CA GLN A 560 -19.89 -4.77 -3.38
C GLN A 560 -19.28 -4.06 -4.60
N ASN A 561 -17.96 -3.88 -4.63
CA ASN A 561 -17.29 -2.99 -5.60
C ASN A 561 -17.00 -3.66 -6.94
N LEU A 562 -16.62 -4.95 -6.97
CA LEU A 562 -16.29 -5.67 -8.21
C LEU A 562 -17.38 -5.62 -9.30
N PRO A 563 -18.69 -5.62 -8.97
CA PRO A 563 -19.76 -5.35 -9.94
C PRO A 563 -19.59 -4.07 -10.76
N PHE A 564 -19.04 -3.00 -10.19
CA PHE A 564 -18.83 -1.70 -10.86
C PHE A 564 -17.49 -1.62 -11.60
N LEU A 565 -16.48 -2.35 -11.11
CA LEU A 565 -15.10 -2.29 -11.60
C LEU A 565 -14.81 -3.29 -12.73
N GLY A 566 -15.76 -4.18 -13.04
CA GLY A 566 -15.67 -5.07 -14.20
C GLY A 566 -15.58 -4.32 -15.54
N PRO A 567 -15.51 -5.06 -16.66
CA PRO A 567 -15.44 -4.46 -17.99
C PRO A 567 -16.56 -3.44 -18.23
N SER A 568 -16.23 -2.30 -18.85
CA SER A 568 -17.23 -1.26 -19.11
C SER A 568 -18.42 -1.80 -19.92
N PRO A 569 -19.67 -1.49 -19.53
CA PRO A 569 -20.86 -2.04 -20.18
C PRO A 569 -21.20 -1.35 -21.51
N SER A 570 -20.79 -0.11 -21.70
CA SER A 570 -21.02 0.73 -22.88
C SER A 570 -19.72 0.95 -23.65
N ARG A 571 -19.86 1.10 -24.97
CA ARG A 571 -18.80 1.60 -25.87
C ARG A 571 -19.06 3.06 -26.24
N ASP A 572 -19.38 3.88 -25.24
CA ASP A 572 -19.51 5.33 -25.43
C ASP A 572 -18.12 5.97 -25.29
N PRO A 573 -17.59 6.65 -26.32
CA PRO A 573 -16.30 7.33 -26.21
C PRO A 573 -16.28 8.42 -25.12
N PHE A 574 -17.42 9.04 -24.82
CA PHE A 574 -17.53 10.13 -23.82
C PHE A 574 -17.67 9.63 -22.37
N ASP A 575 -17.73 8.31 -22.16
CA ASP A 575 -17.57 7.71 -20.83
C ASP A 575 -16.10 7.72 -20.35
N GLY A 576 -15.15 8.06 -21.23
CA GLY A 576 -13.72 8.21 -20.92
C GLY A 576 -12.95 6.89 -21.00
N SER A 577 -11.95 6.72 -20.13
CA SER A 577 -11.12 5.51 -20.08
C SER A 577 -11.96 4.27 -19.80
N GLU A 578 -11.71 3.19 -20.52
CA GLU A 578 -12.46 1.93 -20.40
C GLU A 578 -11.86 0.99 -19.35
N SER A 579 -12.69 0.41 -18.47
CA SER A 579 -12.24 -0.70 -17.63
C SER A 579 -12.19 -1.99 -18.45
N LEU A 580 -11.08 -2.71 -18.38
CA LEU A 580 -10.91 -4.04 -18.98
C LEU A 580 -11.14 -5.18 -17.97
N GLY A 581 -11.71 -4.84 -16.82
CA GLY A 581 -11.92 -5.71 -15.68
C GLY A 581 -11.06 -5.30 -14.48
N ALA A 582 -11.45 -5.75 -13.30
CA ALA A 582 -10.77 -5.38 -12.06
C ALA A 582 -9.44 -6.13 -11.90
N HIS A 583 -8.47 -5.44 -11.30
CA HIS A 583 -7.28 -6.06 -10.73
C HIS A 583 -7.48 -6.20 -9.22
N CYS A 584 -7.43 -7.41 -8.68
CA CYS A 584 -7.43 -7.64 -7.24
C CYS A 584 -6.00 -7.79 -6.74
N GLU A 585 -5.49 -6.78 -6.05
CA GLU A 585 -4.18 -6.80 -5.42
C GLU A 585 -4.30 -7.24 -3.95
N GLY A 586 -4.26 -8.55 -3.73
CA GLY A 586 -4.41 -9.16 -2.40
C GLY A 586 -5.83 -9.67 -2.11
N PRO A 587 -6.11 -10.20 -0.91
CA PRO A 587 -5.32 -10.11 0.33
C PRO A 587 -4.32 -11.27 0.56
N PHE A 588 -4.05 -12.09 -0.46
CA PHE A 588 -3.27 -13.32 -0.36
C PHE A 588 -1.74 -13.09 -0.43
N PHE A 589 -1.20 -12.34 0.52
CA PHE A 589 0.19 -11.88 0.54
C PHE A 589 1.07 -12.57 1.60
N ALA A 590 2.38 -12.38 1.50
CA ALA A 590 3.28 -12.64 2.63
C ALA A 590 3.03 -11.63 3.77
N HIS A 591 2.96 -12.12 5.01
CA HIS A 591 2.68 -11.27 6.17
C HIS A 591 3.73 -10.17 6.39
N ASN A 592 4.96 -10.36 5.93
CA ASN A 592 6.04 -9.36 6.03
C ASN A 592 6.18 -8.47 4.77
N ARG A 593 5.28 -8.60 3.78
CA ARG A 593 5.28 -7.83 2.52
C ARG A 593 3.94 -7.16 2.24
N MET A 594 3.25 -6.74 3.29
CA MET A 594 1.91 -6.14 3.17
C MET A 594 1.94 -4.69 2.69
N GLY A 595 3.07 -3.99 2.80
CA GLY A 595 3.15 -2.56 2.51
C GLY A 595 2.09 -1.76 3.25
N VAL A 596 1.30 -0.99 2.50
CA VAL A 596 0.26 -0.09 3.04
C VAL A 596 -1.12 -0.72 3.14
N HIS A 597 -1.27 -1.99 2.74
CA HIS A 597 -2.54 -2.71 2.79
C HIS A 597 -3.06 -2.83 4.24
N LEU A 598 -4.39 -2.90 4.40
CA LEU A 598 -5.00 -3.04 5.72
C LEU A 598 -4.58 -4.36 6.37
N PRO A 599 -3.90 -4.32 7.54
CA PRO A 599 -3.53 -5.54 8.26
C PRO A 599 -4.76 -6.38 8.64
N ASP A 600 -5.87 -5.74 9.00
CA ASP A 600 -7.11 -6.46 9.37
C ASP A 600 -7.75 -7.19 8.19
N ALA A 601 -7.54 -6.72 6.95
CA ALA A 601 -7.95 -7.41 5.73
C ALA A 601 -7.00 -8.58 5.39
N ILE A 602 -5.78 -8.54 5.93
CA ILE A 602 -4.77 -9.59 5.82
C ILE A 602 -4.78 -10.40 7.13
N HIS A 603 -5.84 -11.20 7.32
CA HIS A 603 -6.08 -11.91 8.58
C HIS A 603 -4.88 -12.73 9.09
N ALA A 604 -4.76 -12.75 10.43
CA ALA A 604 -3.88 -13.61 11.23
C ALA A 604 -4.13 -15.11 10.97
N SER A 605 -3.05 -15.90 11.10
CA SER A 605 -2.98 -17.37 11.01
C SER A 605 -3.98 -18.05 10.06
N GLY A 606 -3.55 -18.31 8.82
CA GLY A 606 -4.18 -19.34 7.99
C GLY A 606 -4.94 -18.88 6.74
N ALA A 607 -4.63 -17.71 6.16
CA ALA A 607 -5.06 -17.45 4.77
C ALA A 607 -4.29 -18.38 3.82
N THR A 608 -4.75 -19.62 3.70
CA THR A 608 -4.44 -20.51 2.61
C THR A 608 -4.99 -19.82 1.36
N SER A 609 -4.12 -19.55 0.39
CA SER A 609 -4.50 -19.11 -0.96
C SER A 609 -5.15 -20.26 -1.72
N GLU A 610 -5.90 -21.12 -1.03
CA GLU A 610 -6.60 -22.26 -1.59
C GLU A 610 -7.75 -21.79 -2.48
N PRO A 611 -8.08 -22.54 -3.53
CA PRO A 611 -9.08 -22.10 -4.49
C PRO A 611 -10.38 -21.68 -3.82
N LYS A 612 -10.93 -22.52 -2.94
CA LYS A 612 -12.20 -22.27 -2.26
C LYS A 612 -12.22 -20.90 -1.56
N ARG A 613 -11.14 -20.56 -0.85
CA ARG A 613 -11.05 -19.30 -0.12
C ARG A 613 -11.00 -18.10 -1.06
N VAL A 614 -10.27 -18.21 -2.17
CA VAL A 614 -10.23 -17.17 -3.20
C VAL A 614 -11.62 -16.92 -3.82
N PHE A 615 -12.37 -18.00 -4.08
CA PHE A 615 -13.76 -17.90 -4.56
C PHE A 615 -14.72 -17.26 -3.54
N GLU A 616 -14.52 -17.52 -2.24
CA GLU A 616 -15.28 -16.87 -1.16
C GLU A 616 -14.94 -15.38 -1.05
N THR A 617 -13.65 -15.03 -1.07
CA THR A 617 -13.17 -13.65 -0.91
C THR A 617 -13.67 -12.75 -2.03
N TYR A 618 -13.48 -13.13 -3.29
CA TYR A 618 -13.89 -12.28 -4.41
C TYR A 618 -15.33 -12.50 -4.86
N GLY A 619 -15.95 -13.61 -4.46
CA GLY A 619 -17.27 -14.02 -4.91
C GLY A 619 -17.20 -14.75 -6.25
N SER A 620 -17.78 -15.95 -6.32
CA SER A 620 -17.65 -16.82 -7.51
C SER A 620 -18.17 -16.17 -8.79
N ASN A 621 -19.26 -15.41 -8.71
CA ASN A 621 -19.84 -14.68 -9.84
C ASN A 621 -18.92 -13.59 -10.43
N ASN A 622 -17.93 -13.14 -9.65
CA ASN A 622 -16.95 -12.15 -10.10
C ASN A 622 -15.73 -12.78 -10.77
N LEU A 623 -15.46 -14.08 -10.54
CA LEU A 623 -14.30 -14.81 -11.05
C LEU A 623 -14.60 -15.71 -12.26
N VAL A 624 -15.78 -16.35 -12.28
CA VAL A 624 -16.17 -17.26 -13.37
C VAL A 624 -17.68 -17.15 -13.58
N ASN A 625 -18.11 -16.71 -14.76
CA ASN A 625 -19.52 -16.75 -15.12
C ASN A 625 -19.87 -18.15 -15.67
N SER A 626 -20.75 -18.88 -14.97
CA SER A 626 -21.13 -20.28 -15.30
C SER A 626 -21.86 -20.44 -16.64
N ASP A 627 -22.28 -19.36 -17.29
CA ASP A 627 -23.17 -19.41 -18.45
C ASP A 627 -22.47 -19.51 -19.82
N ASN A 628 -21.15 -19.38 -19.93
CA ASN A 628 -20.49 -19.19 -21.24
C ASN A 628 -19.29 -20.11 -21.54
N LEU A 629 -19.37 -21.40 -21.21
CA LEU A 629 -18.43 -22.40 -21.74
C LEU A 629 -18.74 -22.87 -23.18
N SER A 630 -19.87 -22.43 -23.79
CA SER A 630 -20.39 -23.03 -25.03
C SER A 630 -20.53 -22.09 -26.25
N LYS A 631 -20.10 -20.83 -26.19
CA LYS A 631 -20.15 -19.93 -27.37
C LYS A 631 -18.87 -19.09 -27.51
N ARG A 632 -18.04 -19.45 -28.50
CA ARG A 632 -17.02 -18.54 -29.07
C ARG A 632 -17.72 -17.33 -29.68
N ALA A 633 -17.33 -16.10 -29.31
CA ALA A 633 -16.85 -15.06 -30.24
C ALA A 633 -16.81 -13.65 -29.63
N SER A 634 -15.64 -13.02 -29.72
CA SER A 634 -15.28 -11.63 -29.39
C SER A 634 -14.90 -11.34 -27.93
N LEU A 635 -13.97 -10.41 -27.75
CA LEU A 635 -13.62 -9.83 -26.45
C LEU A 635 -14.83 -9.10 -25.80
N ARG A 636 -16.00 -9.03 -26.45
CA ARG A 636 -17.24 -8.49 -25.88
C ARG A 636 -17.92 -9.45 -24.90
N SER A 637 -17.33 -10.62 -24.62
CA SER A 637 -17.78 -11.57 -23.61
C SER A 637 -16.65 -11.97 -22.66
N ILE A 638 -16.01 -10.99 -21.99
CA ILE A 638 -15.09 -11.30 -20.88
C ILE A 638 -15.92 -12.05 -19.81
N PRO A 639 -15.58 -13.31 -19.46
CA PRO A 639 -16.43 -14.17 -18.64
C PRO A 639 -16.33 -13.85 -17.14
N SER A 640 -15.59 -12.82 -16.75
CA SER A 640 -15.24 -12.49 -15.37
C SER A 640 -15.19 -10.98 -15.16
N ARG A 641 -15.57 -10.51 -13.98
CA ARG A 641 -15.37 -9.10 -13.59
C ARG A 641 -13.92 -8.84 -13.19
N VAL A 642 -13.25 -9.84 -12.64
CA VAL A 642 -11.83 -9.80 -12.28
C VAL A 642 -11.00 -10.27 -13.47
N ARG A 643 -10.05 -9.43 -13.90
CA ARG A 643 -9.14 -9.72 -15.01
C ARG A 643 -7.77 -10.20 -14.54
N MET A 644 -7.30 -9.66 -13.42
CA MET A 644 -5.97 -9.94 -12.87
C MET A 644 -6.01 -10.08 -11.35
N ILE A 645 -5.19 -10.97 -10.80
CA ILE A 645 -5.04 -11.16 -9.35
C ILE A 645 -3.55 -11.17 -8.99
N THR A 646 -3.15 -10.32 -8.04
CA THR A 646 -1.82 -10.39 -7.40
C THR A 646 -1.89 -11.30 -6.18
N MET A 647 -0.98 -12.27 -6.07
CA MET A 647 -0.79 -13.05 -4.85
C MET A 647 0.65 -13.53 -4.68
N ALA A 648 0.97 -13.93 -3.45
CA ALA A 648 2.27 -14.45 -3.07
C ALA A 648 2.33 -15.99 -3.31
N PRO A 649 3.19 -16.49 -4.21
CA PRO A 649 3.19 -17.91 -4.63
C PRO A 649 3.65 -18.89 -3.54
N GLU A 650 4.37 -18.42 -2.52
CA GLU A 650 4.81 -19.20 -1.37
C GLU A 650 3.71 -19.49 -0.35
N ARG A 651 2.52 -18.89 -0.51
CA ARG A 651 1.38 -19.11 0.39
C ARG A 651 0.81 -20.52 0.18
N SER A 652 0.42 -21.17 1.27
CA SER A 652 -0.23 -22.48 1.22
C SER A 652 -1.46 -22.44 0.29
N GLY A 653 -1.57 -23.36 -0.66
CA GLY A 653 -2.64 -23.42 -1.66
C GLY A 653 -2.51 -22.48 -2.86
N ALA A 654 -1.52 -21.56 -2.88
CA ALA A 654 -1.40 -20.55 -3.94
C ALA A 654 -1.14 -21.17 -5.31
N LEU A 655 -0.26 -22.17 -5.41
CA LEU A 655 0.07 -22.80 -6.69
C LEU A 655 -1.15 -23.45 -7.35
N ASP A 656 -1.99 -24.14 -6.57
CA ASP A 656 -3.23 -24.73 -7.07
C ASP A 656 -4.23 -23.68 -7.54
N THR A 657 -4.32 -22.56 -6.82
CA THR A 657 -5.17 -21.43 -7.22
C THR A 657 -4.66 -20.74 -8.46
N ILE A 658 -3.35 -20.46 -8.55
CA ILE A 658 -2.72 -19.86 -9.72
C ILE A 658 -3.05 -20.73 -10.94
N LYS A 659 -2.85 -22.04 -10.84
CA LYS A 659 -3.18 -22.99 -11.91
C LYS A 659 -4.65 -22.93 -12.30
N ARG A 660 -5.56 -23.00 -11.33
CA ARG A 660 -7.00 -23.03 -11.61
C ARG A 660 -7.52 -21.73 -12.23
N LEU A 661 -7.10 -20.57 -11.72
CA LEU A 661 -7.57 -19.28 -12.19
C LEU A 661 -6.91 -18.86 -13.51
N SER A 662 -5.64 -19.22 -13.72
CA SER A 662 -4.96 -19.07 -15.01
C SER A 662 -5.69 -19.87 -16.10
N GLN A 663 -6.08 -21.12 -15.82
CA GLN A 663 -6.90 -21.94 -16.74
C GLN A 663 -8.30 -21.35 -16.99
N ALA A 664 -8.84 -20.55 -16.06
CA ALA A 664 -10.09 -19.82 -16.23
C ALA A 664 -9.93 -18.50 -17.00
N GLY A 665 -8.71 -18.16 -17.45
CA GLY A 665 -8.42 -16.94 -18.20
C GLY A 665 -8.25 -15.68 -17.35
N ILE A 666 -8.05 -15.83 -16.03
CA ILE A 666 -7.62 -14.74 -15.14
C ILE A 666 -6.10 -14.69 -15.12
N ILE A 667 -5.56 -13.48 -15.24
CA ILE A 667 -4.11 -13.26 -15.23
C ILE A 667 -3.63 -13.34 -13.79
N MET A 668 -2.72 -14.28 -13.54
CA MET A 668 -2.12 -14.45 -12.24
C MET A 668 -0.79 -13.71 -12.19
N SER A 669 -0.67 -12.80 -11.24
CA SER A 669 0.52 -11.98 -11.01
C SER A 669 1.16 -12.31 -9.67
N ILE A 670 2.49 -12.41 -9.65
CA ILE A 670 3.28 -12.60 -8.43
C ILE A 670 3.60 -11.22 -7.83
N GLY A 671 3.29 -11.00 -6.56
CA GLY A 671 3.57 -9.74 -5.88
C GLY A 671 3.32 -9.81 -4.38
N HIS A 672 3.81 -8.81 -3.64
CA HIS A 672 3.71 -8.77 -2.17
C HIS A 672 4.18 -10.07 -1.51
N THR A 673 5.37 -10.49 -1.89
CA THR A 673 5.88 -11.85 -1.72
C THR A 673 7.28 -11.87 -1.11
N ALA A 674 7.50 -12.78 -0.18
CA ALA A 674 8.80 -13.15 0.34
C ALA A 674 9.32 -14.44 -0.31
N ALA A 675 8.82 -14.78 -1.52
CA ALA A 675 9.23 -15.96 -2.25
C ALA A 675 10.74 -15.95 -2.56
N THR A 676 11.34 -17.12 -2.47
CA THR A 676 12.63 -17.40 -3.09
C THR A 676 12.50 -17.44 -4.61
N TYR A 677 13.62 -17.53 -5.32
CA TYR A 677 13.64 -17.80 -6.75
C TYR A 677 12.85 -19.07 -7.11
N GLN A 678 13.05 -20.18 -6.38
CA GLN A 678 12.37 -21.45 -6.67
C GLN A 678 10.86 -21.35 -6.47
N GLN A 679 10.42 -20.67 -5.41
CA GLN A 679 8.99 -20.45 -5.17
C GLN A 679 8.35 -19.53 -6.22
N SER A 680 9.08 -18.49 -6.65
CA SER A 680 8.64 -17.60 -7.73
C SER A 680 8.52 -18.38 -9.04
N ARG A 681 9.50 -19.23 -9.36
CA ARG A 681 9.49 -20.12 -10.54
C ARG A 681 8.33 -21.10 -10.50
N ALA A 682 8.07 -21.71 -9.35
CA ALA A 682 6.92 -22.60 -9.16
C ALA A 682 5.59 -21.87 -9.43
N GLY A 683 5.49 -20.59 -9.05
CA GLY A 683 4.34 -19.75 -9.41
C GLY A 683 4.18 -19.56 -10.92
N ILE A 684 5.28 -19.31 -11.65
CA ILE A 684 5.27 -19.23 -13.12
C ILE A 684 4.89 -20.58 -13.74
N ASP A 685 5.46 -21.69 -13.25
CA ASP A 685 5.16 -23.05 -13.70
C ASP A 685 3.68 -23.42 -13.46
N ALA A 686 3.08 -22.89 -12.39
CA ALA A 686 1.66 -23.03 -12.11
C ALA A 686 0.78 -22.20 -13.07
N GLY A 687 1.33 -21.23 -13.79
CA GLY A 687 0.62 -20.44 -14.81
C GLY A 687 0.53 -18.95 -14.52
N ALA A 688 1.31 -18.41 -13.57
CA ALA A 688 1.48 -16.97 -13.43
C ALA A 688 2.30 -16.40 -14.59
N THR A 689 1.87 -15.26 -15.14
CA THR A 689 2.43 -14.66 -16.36
C THR A 689 2.86 -13.21 -16.17
N MET A 690 2.65 -12.67 -14.96
CA MET A 690 2.95 -11.30 -14.60
C MET A 690 3.65 -11.22 -13.24
N ILE A 691 4.44 -10.18 -13.03
CA ILE A 691 4.98 -9.77 -11.74
C ILE A 691 4.46 -8.34 -11.46
N THR A 692 3.81 -8.14 -10.31
CA THR A 692 3.24 -6.83 -9.91
C THR A 692 4.37 -5.93 -9.39
N HIS A 693 4.39 -4.65 -9.81
CA HIS A 693 5.36 -3.61 -9.41
C HIS A 693 6.74 -4.12 -8.93
N LEU A 694 7.46 -4.80 -9.82
CA LEU A 694 8.74 -5.45 -9.55
C LEU A 694 9.66 -4.59 -8.67
N TYR A 695 10.33 -5.25 -7.71
CA TYR A 695 11.10 -4.70 -6.58
C TYR A 695 10.25 -4.32 -5.36
N ASN A 696 9.07 -3.73 -5.55
CA ASN A 696 8.27 -3.22 -4.44
C ASN A 696 7.58 -4.37 -3.69
N GLN A 697 7.70 -4.36 -2.35
CA GLN A 697 7.16 -5.44 -1.48
C GLN A 697 7.59 -6.86 -1.89
N MET A 698 8.86 -7.00 -2.32
CA MET A 698 9.48 -8.28 -2.66
C MET A 698 10.76 -8.50 -1.86
N ASN A 699 11.25 -9.75 -1.80
CA ASN A 699 12.62 -9.99 -1.38
C ASN A 699 13.60 -9.28 -2.34
N GLY A 700 14.60 -8.61 -1.77
CA GLY A 700 15.67 -7.99 -2.52
C GLY A 700 16.54 -9.04 -3.23
N HIS A 701 17.20 -8.63 -4.31
CA HIS A 701 18.08 -9.50 -5.06
C HIS A 701 19.40 -9.76 -4.31
N HIS A 702 19.73 -11.03 -4.07
CA HIS A 702 21.03 -11.48 -3.58
C HIS A 702 21.61 -12.53 -4.53
N HIS A 703 22.93 -12.54 -4.74
CA HIS A 703 23.59 -13.41 -5.73
C HIS A 703 23.40 -14.92 -5.49
N ARG A 704 23.18 -15.35 -4.23
CA ARG A 704 22.83 -16.74 -3.87
C ARG A 704 21.33 -17.02 -3.76
N GLU A 705 20.53 -15.97 -3.65
CA GLU A 705 19.07 -16.07 -3.55
C GLU A 705 18.46 -14.91 -4.36
N PRO A 706 18.29 -15.09 -5.68
CA PRO A 706 17.92 -14.01 -6.58
C PRO A 706 16.51 -13.46 -6.36
N GLY A 707 15.64 -14.20 -5.65
CA GLY A 707 14.25 -13.84 -5.43
C GLY A 707 13.44 -13.69 -6.73
N PRO A 708 12.32 -12.94 -6.70
CA PRO A 708 11.47 -12.71 -7.87
C PRO A 708 12.20 -12.03 -9.05
N LEU A 709 13.21 -11.19 -8.78
CA LEU A 709 13.98 -10.53 -9.83
C LEU A 709 14.71 -11.54 -10.72
N GLY A 710 15.24 -12.62 -10.14
CA GLY A 710 15.98 -13.65 -10.86
C GLY A 710 15.17 -14.35 -11.96
N ILE A 711 13.84 -14.33 -11.86
CA ILE A 711 12.94 -14.92 -12.86
C ILE A 711 13.08 -14.22 -14.22
N LEU A 712 13.46 -12.94 -14.24
CA LEU A 712 13.67 -12.19 -15.49
C LEU A 712 14.89 -12.67 -16.29
N GLY A 713 15.86 -13.31 -15.64
CA GLY A 713 17.04 -13.86 -16.30
C GLY A 713 16.71 -15.00 -17.28
N GLY A 714 15.57 -15.67 -17.08
CA GLY A 714 15.14 -16.84 -17.84
C GLY A 714 15.99 -18.09 -17.60
N ALA A 715 15.41 -19.27 -17.88
CA ALA A 715 16.14 -20.55 -17.93
C ALA A 715 16.53 -20.97 -19.36
N ALA A 716 16.15 -20.19 -20.37
CA ALA A 716 16.45 -20.46 -21.76
C ALA A 716 17.92 -20.10 -22.04
N ASP A 717 18.83 -21.04 -21.73
CA ASP A 717 20.11 -21.31 -22.46
C ASP A 717 21.04 -22.27 -21.69
N LEU A 718 20.59 -23.50 -21.39
CA LEU A 718 21.52 -24.61 -21.09
C LEU A 718 21.28 -25.91 -21.89
N ASN A 719 20.25 -25.96 -22.75
CA ASN A 719 20.08 -27.05 -23.71
C ASN A 719 20.28 -26.51 -25.14
N LEU A 720 21.54 -26.49 -25.58
CA LEU A 720 22.01 -26.10 -26.93
C LEU A 720 21.40 -26.88 -28.11
N GLU A 721 20.54 -27.89 -27.88
CA GLU A 721 19.96 -28.69 -28.95
C GLU A 721 18.64 -28.13 -29.52
N ASN A 722 18.01 -27.14 -28.86
CA ASN A 722 16.69 -26.63 -29.25
C ASN A 722 16.68 -25.29 -30.03
N GLU A 723 17.84 -24.71 -30.36
CA GLU A 723 17.93 -23.48 -31.17
C GLU A 723 17.26 -23.60 -32.56
N THR A 724 17.12 -24.82 -33.08
CA THR A 724 16.46 -25.06 -34.38
C THR A 724 14.94 -24.92 -34.31
N ARG A 725 14.33 -24.89 -33.11
CA ARG A 725 12.87 -24.79 -32.94
C ARG A 725 12.38 -23.34 -32.83
N ILE A 726 13.12 -22.49 -32.13
CA ILE A 726 12.74 -21.09 -31.88
C ILE A 726 12.86 -20.25 -33.17
N LEU A 727 13.84 -20.53 -34.03
CA LEU A 727 14.01 -19.82 -35.30
C LEU A 727 13.06 -20.29 -36.43
N LYS A 728 12.31 -21.39 -36.23
CA LYS A 728 11.35 -21.91 -37.24
C LYS A 728 9.90 -21.50 -37.00
N GLN A 729 9.57 -20.89 -35.86
CA GLN A 729 8.21 -20.46 -35.51
C GLN A 729 7.97 -18.94 -35.66
N ALA A 730 8.92 -18.21 -36.26
CA ALA A 730 8.71 -16.81 -36.64
C ALA A 730 7.87 -16.66 -37.94
N GLY A 731 7.41 -17.76 -38.53
CA GLY A 731 6.48 -17.78 -39.64
C GLY A 731 5.20 -18.53 -39.24
N ASP A 732 4.09 -17.79 -39.23
CA ASP A 732 2.73 -18.27 -39.41
C ASP A 732 2.17 -19.29 -38.40
N GLY A 733 1.30 -18.84 -37.49
CA GLY A 733 0.25 -19.67 -36.88
C GLY A 733 0.39 -20.00 -35.38
N GLU A 734 -0.77 -20.10 -34.74
CA GLU A 734 -1.05 -20.36 -33.32
C GLU A 734 -0.31 -21.57 -32.68
N ASP A 735 -0.26 -21.52 -31.33
CA ASP A 735 -0.07 -22.60 -30.36
C ASP A 735 1.36 -23.12 -30.07
N SER A 736 2.06 -22.42 -29.16
CA SER A 736 2.58 -23.02 -27.91
C SER A 736 3.09 -21.93 -26.95
N ASN A 737 2.24 -21.54 -26.00
CA ASN A 737 2.47 -20.48 -25.02
C ASN A 737 3.32 -20.98 -23.84
N VAL A 738 4.64 -21.07 -24.03
CA VAL A 738 5.58 -21.15 -22.91
C VAL A 738 6.59 -20.04 -23.08
N ASN A 739 6.16 -18.81 -22.80
CA ASN A 739 7.13 -17.74 -22.59
C ASN A 739 7.74 -18.03 -21.20
N ASP A 740 8.97 -18.56 -21.18
CA ASP A 740 9.65 -18.94 -19.94
C ASP A 740 9.86 -17.77 -18.96
N ARG A 741 9.63 -16.53 -19.40
CA ARG A 741 9.76 -15.30 -18.62
C ARG A 741 8.42 -14.56 -18.55
N PRO A 742 7.97 -14.14 -17.36
CA PRO A 742 6.75 -13.35 -17.19
C PRO A 742 6.98 -11.89 -17.62
N TYR A 743 5.88 -11.21 -17.95
CA TYR A 743 5.86 -9.75 -17.97
C TYR A 743 6.01 -9.21 -16.54
N PHE A 744 6.41 -7.95 -16.39
CA PHE A 744 6.59 -7.33 -15.09
C PHE A 744 6.22 -5.85 -15.09
N GLY A 745 5.45 -5.45 -14.08
CA GLY A 745 5.05 -4.07 -13.83
C GLY A 745 6.21 -3.27 -13.24
N ILE A 746 6.42 -2.04 -13.69
CA ILE A 746 7.37 -1.09 -13.10
C ILE A 746 6.69 0.27 -12.93
N ILE A 747 6.81 0.82 -11.72
CA ILE A 747 6.43 2.21 -11.40
C ILE A 747 7.66 3.10 -11.66
N ALA A 748 7.66 3.79 -12.79
CA ALA A 748 8.79 4.61 -13.24
C ALA A 748 8.69 6.07 -12.77
N ASP A 749 8.53 6.28 -11.47
CA ASP A 749 8.39 7.61 -10.84
C ASP A 749 9.69 8.14 -10.20
N GLY A 750 10.68 7.27 -9.99
CA GLY A 750 11.97 7.58 -9.37
C GLY A 750 11.97 7.53 -7.84
N ASN A 751 10.81 7.27 -7.21
CA ASN A 751 10.69 7.08 -5.76
C ASN A 751 10.54 5.59 -5.43
N HIS A 752 9.70 4.87 -6.17
CA HIS A 752 9.46 3.44 -5.98
C HIS A 752 10.66 2.60 -6.39
N VAL A 753 11.25 2.95 -7.54
CA VAL A 753 12.36 2.21 -8.14
C VAL A 753 13.39 3.21 -8.65
N HIS A 754 14.64 3.05 -8.21
CA HIS A 754 15.74 3.86 -8.67
C HIS A 754 15.95 3.67 -10.21
N PRO A 755 16.24 4.73 -10.98
CA PRO A 755 16.43 4.65 -12.43
C PRO A 755 17.38 3.55 -12.92
N ALA A 756 18.47 3.30 -12.18
CA ALA A 756 19.43 2.24 -12.49
C ALA A 756 18.81 0.83 -12.39
N SER A 757 17.90 0.61 -11.45
CA SER A 757 17.20 -0.68 -11.28
C SER A 757 16.16 -0.91 -12.38
N ILE A 758 15.47 0.15 -12.82
CA ILE A 758 14.58 0.09 -13.99
C ILE A 758 15.37 -0.31 -15.24
N ARG A 759 16.55 0.32 -15.44
CA ARG A 759 17.45 -0.04 -16.54
C ARG A 759 17.93 -1.48 -16.43
N LEU A 760 18.28 -1.96 -15.23
CA LEU A 760 18.69 -3.34 -15.01
C LEU A 760 17.56 -4.33 -15.36
N ALA A 761 16.35 -4.12 -14.83
CA ALA A 761 15.19 -4.96 -15.13
C ALA A 761 14.88 -5.01 -16.63
N HIS A 762 14.91 -3.85 -17.29
CA HIS A 762 14.74 -3.78 -18.74
C HIS A 762 15.81 -4.55 -19.50
N LEU A 763 17.09 -4.44 -19.11
CA LEU A 763 18.18 -5.17 -19.77
C LEU A 763 18.05 -6.68 -19.60
N MET A 764 17.55 -7.16 -18.46
CA MET A 764 17.32 -8.59 -18.23
C MET A 764 16.17 -9.14 -19.07
N HIS A 765 15.10 -8.36 -19.25
CA HIS A 765 13.98 -8.75 -20.10
C HIS A 765 13.38 -7.56 -20.87
N PRO A 766 13.96 -7.21 -22.05
CA PRO A 766 13.60 -6.00 -22.79
C PRO A 766 12.16 -5.94 -23.27
N ASN A 767 11.55 -7.10 -23.49
CA ASN A 767 10.19 -7.26 -24.01
C ASN A 767 9.14 -7.48 -22.90
N GLY A 768 9.55 -7.64 -21.64
CA GLY A 768 8.65 -7.97 -20.52
C GLY A 768 8.18 -6.77 -19.71
N LEU A 769 8.84 -5.62 -19.81
CA LEU A 769 8.51 -4.45 -19.00
C LEU A 769 7.17 -3.86 -19.44
N VAL A 770 6.25 -3.77 -18.48
CA VAL A 770 4.99 -3.03 -18.55
C VAL A 770 5.06 -1.86 -17.56
N SER A 771 4.87 -0.64 -18.03
CA SER A 771 4.78 0.51 -17.13
C SER A 771 3.40 0.58 -16.50
N VAL A 772 3.37 0.71 -15.19
CA VAL A 772 2.15 0.89 -14.39
C VAL A 772 2.30 2.14 -13.53
N THR A 773 1.19 2.72 -13.09
CA THR A 773 1.25 3.89 -12.20
C THR A 773 1.25 3.50 -10.74
N ASP A 774 0.47 2.49 -10.36
CA ASP A 774 0.08 2.24 -8.97
C ASP A 774 -0.46 3.51 -8.29
N ALA A 775 -1.13 4.36 -9.09
CA ALA A 775 -1.60 5.65 -8.63
C ALA A 775 -2.74 5.50 -7.61
N LEU A 776 -2.74 6.36 -6.61
CA LEU A 776 -3.82 6.50 -5.62
C LEU A 776 -4.76 7.67 -5.99
N LEU A 777 -5.84 7.81 -5.21
CA LEU A 777 -6.81 8.90 -5.28
C LEU A 777 -6.20 10.31 -5.40
N LEU A 778 -4.97 10.51 -4.93
CA LEU A 778 -4.27 11.79 -4.95
C LEU A 778 -3.70 12.19 -6.32
N LEU A 779 -3.74 11.29 -7.33
CA LEU A 779 -3.38 11.64 -8.70
C LEU A 779 -4.28 12.79 -9.21
N GLY A 780 -3.64 13.86 -9.69
CA GLY A 780 -4.34 15.09 -10.12
C GLY A 780 -4.75 16.03 -8.98
N GLY A 781 -4.47 15.68 -7.72
CA GLY A 781 -4.64 16.55 -6.56
C GLY A 781 -3.42 17.42 -6.25
N GLU A 782 -3.59 18.40 -5.38
CA GLU A 782 -2.51 19.25 -4.86
C GLU A 782 -1.61 18.50 -3.86
N ASP A 783 -0.48 19.09 -3.48
CA ASP A 783 0.36 18.55 -2.41
C ASP A 783 -0.29 18.83 -1.04
N GLY A 784 -0.15 17.89 -0.10
CA GLY A 784 -0.80 18.00 1.20
C GLY A 784 -1.00 16.65 1.89
N THR A 785 -1.63 16.68 3.05
CA THR A 785 -1.98 15.48 3.82
C THR A 785 -3.50 15.28 3.79
N ILE A 786 -3.94 14.07 3.50
CA ILE A 786 -5.36 13.68 3.51
C ILE A 786 -5.59 12.45 4.38
N ASP A 787 -6.82 12.30 4.86
CA ASP A 787 -7.28 11.05 5.44
C ASP A 787 -7.53 10.03 4.31
N TRP A 788 -7.07 8.81 4.52
CA TRP A 788 -7.23 7.68 3.59
C TRP A 788 -7.49 6.40 4.40
N LEU A 789 -8.69 5.85 4.25
CA LEU A 789 -9.18 4.74 5.07
C LEU A 789 -9.03 5.05 6.57
N THR A 790 -8.20 4.30 7.31
CA THR A 790 -7.92 4.50 8.74
C THR A 790 -6.59 5.21 9.01
N ARG A 791 -5.91 5.69 7.96
CA ARG A 791 -4.56 6.27 8.00
C ARG A 791 -4.53 7.65 7.35
N ARG A 792 -3.39 8.34 7.42
CA ARG A 792 -3.16 9.61 6.73
C ARG A 792 -2.04 9.47 5.70
N LEU A 793 -2.26 10.03 4.52
CA LEU A 793 -1.31 10.05 3.41
C LEU A 793 -0.80 11.46 3.19
N THR A 794 0.51 11.61 3.00
CA THR A 794 1.14 12.86 2.61
C THR A 794 1.63 12.76 1.17
N LYS A 795 1.12 13.63 0.31
CA LYS A 795 1.60 13.79 -1.06
C LYS A 795 2.59 14.94 -1.18
N LYS A 796 3.68 14.68 -1.90
CA LYS A 796 4.68 15.66 -2.32
C LYS A 796 5.11 15.39 -3.76
N GLY A 797 4.64 16.20 -4.70
CA GLY A 797 4.79 15.94 -6.12
C GLY A 797 4.11 14.63 -6.52
N VAL A 798 4.87 13.70 -7.12
CA VAL A 798 4.39 12.36 -7.51
C VAL A 798 4.52 11.31 -6.39
N SER A 799 5.19 11.66 -5.28
CA SER A 799 5.44 10.75 -4.16
C SER A 799 4.30 10.82 -3.15
N VAL A 800 3.90 9.67 -2.62
CA VAL A 800 2.92 9.54 -1.55
C VAL A 800 3.50 8.66 -0.44
N THR A 801 3.47 9.14 0.80
CA THR A 801 3.93 8.37 1.97
C THR A 801 2.88 8.33 3.07
N LEU A 802 2.97 7.32 3.93
CA LEU A 802 2.24 7.32 5.20
C LEU A 802 2.79 8.42 6.10
N GLU A 803 1.90 9.27 6.60
CA GLU A 803 2.28 10.42 7.41
C GLU A 803 3.15 9.99 8.62
N GLY A 804 4.25 10.70 8.84
CA GLY A 804 5.20 10.42 9.93
C GLY A 804 6.15 9.25 9.65
N THR A 805 6.16 8.70 8.44
CA THR A 805 7.05 7.61 8.03
C THR A 805 7.62 7.82 6.62
N ASP A 806 8.61 7.01 6.26
CA ASP A 806 9.14 6.93 4.89
C ASP A 806 8.48 5.80 4.06
N ILE A 807 7.39 5.21 4.57
CA ILE A 807 6.68 4.12 3.88
C ILE A 807 5.90 4.71 2.71
N ILE A 808 6.26 4.30 1.50
CA ILE A 808 5.57 4.70 0.26
C ILE A 808 4.20 4.02 0.17
N ALA A 809 3.19 4.79 -0.22
CA ALA A 809 1.80 4.38 -0.33
C ALA A 809 1.29 4.64 -1.75
N GLY A 810 1.58 3.74 -2.69
CA GLY A 810 1.33 3.95 -4.12
C GLY A 810 1.98 5.24 -4.64
N SER A 811 1.49 5.74 -5.78
CA SER A 811 2.06 6.93 -6.43
C SER A 811 0.99 7.98 -6.80
N CYS A 812 1.45 9.09 -7.38
CA CYS A 812 0.62 10.06 -8.10
C CYS A 812 1.21 10.37 -9.49
N VAL A 813 1.85 9.38 -10.12
CA VAL A 813 2.45 9.50 -11.45
C VAL A 813 1.44 9.13 -12.54
N THR A 814 1.52 9.76 -13.70
CA THR A 814 0.77 9.35 -14.91
C THR A 814 1.57 8.36 -15.75
N LEU A 815 0.90 7.55 -16.60
CA LEU A 815 1.61 6.66 -17.52
C LEU A 815 2.52 7.42 -18.50
N LEU A 816 2.13 8.63 -18.95
CA LEU A 816 2.97 9.46 -19.80
C LEU A 816 4.27 9.88 -19.09
N GLN A 817 4.20 10.21 -17.79
CA GLN A 817 5.39 10.49 -16.99
C GLN A 817 6.26 9.23 -16.81
N CYS A 818 5.66 8.08 -16.51
CA CYS A 818 6.37 6.80 -16.45
C CYS A 818 7.09 6.48 -17.76
N LEU A 819 6.41 6.66 -18.91
CA LEU A 819 6.97 6.44 -20.24
C LEU A 819 8.17 7.36 -20.51
N ASN A 820 8.02 8.66 -20.22
CA ASN A 820 9.09 9.64 -20.44
C ASN A 820 10.30 9.35 -19.54
N ASN A 821 10.06 8.97 -18.30
CA ASN A 821 11.10 8.58 -17.36
C ASN A 821 11.80 7.29 -17.78
N PHE A 822 11.04 6.24 -18.12
CA PHE A 822 11.58 4.98 -18.64
C PHE A 822 12.47 5.22 -19.85
N ARG A 823 12.00 6.00 -20.83
CA ARG A 823 12.79 6.38 -22.00
C ARG A 823 14.07 7.12 -21.62
N ARG A 824 13.96 8.16 -20.79
CA ARG A 824 15.11 8.99 -20.38
C ARG A 824 16.17 8.18 -19.64
N TRP A 825 15.76 7.26 -18.78
CA TRP A 825 16.68 6.51 -17.90
C TRP A 825 17.31 5.29 -18.55
N THR A 826 16.65 4.71 -19.55
CA THR A 826 17.16 3.53 -20.26
C THR A 826 17.78 3.85 -21.61
N GLY A 827 17.41 4.98 -22.22
CA GLY A 827 17.87 5.40 -23.54
C GLY A 827 17.18 4.68 -24.71
N VAL A 828 16.08 3.98 -24.47
CA VAL A 828 15.33 3.28 -25.53
C VAL A 828 14.68 4.26 -26.52
N SER A 829 14.33 3.78 -27.71
CA SER A 829 13.61 4.58 -28.71
C SER A 829 12.18 4.91 -28.26
N ILE A 830 11.56 5.92 -28.88
CA ILE A 830 10.15 6.28 -28.63
C ILE A 830 9.21 5.07 -28.82
N PRO A 831 9.25 4.33 -29.94
CA PRO A 831 8.40 3.15 -30.14
C PRO A 831 8.57 2.10 -29.04
N VAL A 832 9.81 1.79 -28.63
CA VAL A 832 10.07 0.81 -27.56
C VAL A 832 9.51 1.28 -26.21
N ALA A 833 9.59 2.57 -25.90
CA ALA A 833 8.96 3.14 -24.71
C ALA A 833 7.43 3.06 -24.78
N LEU A 834 6.84 3.33 -25.95
CA LEU A 834 5.39 3.23 -26.18
C LEU A 834 4.88 1.80 -26.01
N GLN A 835 5.63 0.78 -26.43
CA GLN A 835 5.25 -0.62 -26.25
C GLN A 835 4.98 -0.97 -24.77
N ALA A 836 5.72 -0.36 -23.83
CA ALA A 836 5.58 -0.60 -22.38
C ALA A 836 4.23 -0.13 -21.80
N VAL A 837 3.53 0.78 -22.49
CA VAL A 837 2.20 1.29 -22.09
C VAL A 837 1.11 0.94 -23.10
N THR A 838 1.40 0.18 -24.16
CA THR A 838 0.45 -0.15 -25.24
C THR A 838 0.39 -1.65 -25.54
N SER A 839 1.27 -2.14 -26.42
CA SER A 839 1.23 -3.50 -26.95
C SER A 839 1.56 -4.56 -25.91
N ARG A 840 2.48 -4.29 -24.97
CA ARG A 840 2.84 -5.24 -23.89
C ARG A 840 1.74 -5.41 -22.86
N PRO A 841 1.14 -4.35 -22.28
CA PRO A 841 -0.02 -4.54 -21.41
C PRO A 841 -1.19 -5.18 -22.15
N ALA A 842 -1.40 -4.87 -23.44
CA ALA A 842 -2.41 -5.58 -24.25
C ALA A 842 -2.09 -7.08 -24.40
N ALA A 843 -0.81 -7.44 -24.56
CA ALA A 843 -0.37 -8.83 -24.64
C ALA A 843 -0.53 -9.58 -23.32
N VAL A 844 -0.20 -8.96 -22.18
CA VAL A 844 -0.49 -9.49 -20.83
C VAL A 844 -1.97 -9.83 -20.71
N LEU A 845 -2.82 -8.94 -21.21
CA LEU A 845 -4.26 -9.12 -21.20
C LEU A 845 -4.78 -10.07 -22.29
N GLY A 846 -3.97 -10.60 -23.21
CA GLY A 846 -4.45 -11.39 -24.35
C GLY A 846 -5.36 -10.60 -25.32
N LEU A 847 -5.21 -9.28 -25.37
CA LEU A 847 -6.04 -8.36 -26.16
C LEU A 847 -5.30 -7.73 -27.33
N SER A 848 -4.11 -8.24 -27.72
CA SER A 848 -3.30 -7.65 -28.79
C SER A 848 -4.00 -7.54 -30.15
N HIS A 849 -5.07 -8.32 -30.37
CA HIS A 849 -5.89 -8.25 -31.58
C HIS A 849 -6.95 -7.13 -31.55
N LEU A 850 -7.25 -6.57 -30.37
CA LEU A 850 -8.21 -5.46 -30.22
C LEU A 850 -7.60 -4.17 -29.67
N LYS A 851 -6.55 -4.24 -28.85
CA LYS A 851 -5.93 -3.07 -28.23
C LYS A 851 -4.40 -3.14 -28.30
N GLY A 852 -3.75 -1.98 -28.15
CA GLY A 852 -2.29 -1.89 -28.15
C GLY A 852 -1.64 -1.98 -29.54
N ALA A 853 -2.42 -1.88 -30.62
CA ALA A 853 -1.94 -1.90 -31.99
C ALA A 853 -2.74 -0.94 -32.89
N LEU A 854 -2.07 -0.37 -33.90
CA LEU A 854 -2.68 0.47 -34.94
C LEU A 854 -2.99 -0.37 -36.19
N THR A 855 -3.80 -1.41 -36.03
CA THR A 855 -4.09 -2.40 -37.09
C THR A 855 -5.59 -2.51 -37.36
N ALA A 856 -5.98 -2.77 -38.60
CA ALA A 856 -7.37 -2.95 -38.98
C ALA A 856 -8.08 -4.00 -38.10
N GLY A 857 -9.31 -3.68 -37.66
CA GLY A 857 -10.11 -4.51 -36.75
C GLY A 857 -9.85 -4.26 -35.26
N ALA A 858 -8.73 -3.63 -34.89
CA ALA A 858 -8.51 -3.17 -33.51
C ALA A 858 -9.38 -1.95 -33.19
N ASP A 859 -9.68 -1.76 -31.90
CA ASP A 859 -10.37 -0.57 -31.42
C ASP A 859 -9.58 0.68 -31.83
N ALA A 860 -10.27 1.68 -32.34
CA ALA A 860 -9.68 2.97 -32.71
C ALA A 860 -9.41 3.83 -31.46
N ASP A 861 -8.65 3.26 -30.52
CA ASP A 861 -8.14 3.88 -29.30
C ASP A 861 -6.69 4.29 -29.55
N PHE A 862 -6.41 5.60 -29.63
CA PHE A 862 -5.08 6.09 -29.93
C PHE A 862 -4.80 7.46 -29.31
N VAL A 863 -3.51 7.78 -29.18
CA VAL A 863 -3.01 9.07 -28.73
C VAL A 863 -2.19 9.72 -29.83
N VAL A 864 -2.31 11.04 -29.94
CA VAL A 864 -1.45 11.87 -30.78
C VAL A 864 -0.49 12.60 -29.85
N LEU A 865 0.80 12.42 -30.09
CA LEU A 865 1.88 12.91 -29.23
C LEU A 865 2.78 13.88 -29.97
N ARG A 866 3.19 14.94 -29.27
CA ARG A 866 4.28 15.82 -29.70
C ARG A 866 5.54 15.57 -28.89
N GLU A 867 6.67 15.86 -29.53
CA GLU A 867 7.97 15.91 -28.87
C GLU A 867 8.20 17.33 -28.35
N GLU A 868 8.57 17.46 -27.08
CA GLU A 868 8.88 18.72 -26.43
C GLU A 868 10.30 18.68 -25.85
N PHE A 869 11.13 19.65 -26.23
CA PHE A 869 12.48 19.78 -25.68
C PHE A 869 12.45 20.61 -24.40
N VAL A 870 12.86 20.00 -23.29
CA VAL A 870 13.03 20.69 -22.02
C VAL A 870 14.47 21.19 -21.92
N THR A 871 14.64 22.47 -21.60
CA THR A 871 15.96 23.10 -21.43
C THR A 871 16.81 22.32 -20.44
N GLY A 872 18.01 21.91 -20.85
CA GLY A 872 18.95 21.14 -20.03
C GLY A 872 18.80 19.62 -20.11
N GLN A 873 17.86 19.08 -20.91
CA GLN A 873 17.76 17.64 -21.17
C GLN A 873 18.29 17.29 -22.56
N THR A 874 18.98 16.15 -22.67
CA THR A 874 19.53 15.64 -23.93
C THR A 874 18.50 14.93 -24.81
N THR A 875 17.33 14.58 -24.25
CA THR A 875 16.25 13.87 -24.95
C THR A 875 14.94 14.64 -24.84
N SER A 876 14.20 14.78 -25.94
CA SER A 876 12.82 15.30 -25.96
C SER A 876 11.91 14.49 -25.04
N GLY A 877 10.96 15.13 -24.36
CA GLY A 877 9.82 14.48 -23.71
C GLY A 877 8.64 14.34 -24.68
N LEU A 878 7.72 13.42 -24.38
CA LEU A 878 6.45 13.30 -25.09
C LEU A 878 5.33 14.00 -24.31
N VAL A 879 4.46 14.71 -25.03
CA VAL A 879 3.24 15.31 -24.50
C VAL A 879 2.04 14.85 -25.31
N VAL A 880 0.90 14.63 -24.64
CA VAL A 880 -0.37 14.27 -25.27
C VAL A 880 -1.02 15.52 -25.87
N ASP A 881 -1.14 15.56 -27.19
CA ASP A 881 -1.88 16.60 -27.92
C ASP A 881 -3.35 16.20 -28.07
N GLN A 882 -3.63 14.94 -28.43
CA GLN A 882 -5.00 14.45 -28.60
C GLN A 882 -5.16 13.04 -28.07
N VAL A 883 -6.37 12.72 -27.62
CA VAL A 883 -6.78 11.34 -27.29
C VAL A 883 -8.05 11.00 -28.04
N TRP A 884 -8.03 9.84 -28.67
CA TRP A 884 -9.12 9.29 -29.46
C TRP A 884 -9.58 7.99 -28.85
N LYS A 885 -10.90 7.86 -28.68
CA LYS A 885 -11.56 6.67 -28.12
C LYS A 885 -12.61 6.20 -29.11
N PHE A 886 -12.56 4.92 -29.49
CA PHE A 886 -13.46 4.35 -30.49
C PHE A 886 -13.60 5.22 -31.76
N GLY A 887 -12.49 5.82 -32.20
CA GLY A 887 -12.45 6.63 -33.41
C GLY A 887 -13.04 8.03 -33.29
N VAL A 888 -13.36 8.48 -32.07
CA VAL A 888 -13.84 9.83 -31.78
C VAL A 888 -12.78 10.57 -30.96
N LYS A 889 -12.47 11.81 -31.33
CA LYS A 889 -11.59 12.71 -30.54
C LYS A 889 -12.31 13.08 -29.25
N VAL A 890 -11.76 12.70 -28.11
CA VAL A 890 -12.35 12.94 -26.77
C VAL A 890 -11.55 13.91 -25.93
N TYR A 891 -10.31 14.22 -26.33
CA TYR A 891 -9.47 15.23 -25.72
C TYR A 891 -8.59 15.89 -26.77
N ASP A 892 -8.42 17.20 -26.66
CA ASP A 892 -7.50 18.01 -27.45
C ASP A 892 -6.85 19.09 -26.55
N GLN A 893 -5.53 19.06 -26.43
CA GLN A 893 -4.77 20.00 -25.61
C GLN A 893 -4.88 21.45 -26.10
N SER A 894 -5.15 21.66 -27.39
CA SER A 894 -5.31 23.00 -27.97
C SER A 894 -6.62 23.70 -27.58
N GLY A 895 -7.54 22.98 -26.93
CA GLY A 895 -8.86 23.50 -26.54
C GLY A 895 -9.83 23.68 -27.71
N GLN A 896 -9.52 23.13 -28.90
CA GLN A 896 -10.38 23.14 -30.10
C GLN A 896 -11.23 21.88 -30.29
#